data_AF-A0A540X0B8-F1
#
_entry.id   AF-A0A540X0B8-F1
#
_cell.length_a   1.000
_cell.length_b   1.000
_cell.length_c   1.000
_cell.angle_alpha   90.00
_cell.angle_beta   90.00
_cell.angle_gamma   90.00
#
_symmetry.space_group_name_H-M   'P 1'
#
loop_
_entity.id
_entity.type
_entity.pdbx_description
1 polymer ?
#
loop_
_entity_poly.entity_id
_entity_poly.type
_entity_poly.pdbx_seq_one_letter_code
_entity_poly.pdbx_strand_id
1 'polypeptide(L)'
;MFVLDARCRRRGQGLPRLVLLVVLTASSVALAQTRLRVAGATASNEVKLRTTSEDFRTVLRVDLLSPPPGDAGVEEALPGGVTVLVDPLQASDGSQVTLTAVVREAGTEDAGTTVSSSPSISARAPLHLEVSGKLPTAGDYTGQLVLVHAGGRETTALIVTRTQAVPVVQFVATSPAVASSGWGLGTVDATVRLPFKETAGVTGKVAAPRLLQLQHKAPDLGATLVQPRFDGASFSLEGGGKDGKDLELSATVDSVLVPANGSGTLLLHLRGLDGPGEYTGTVRMAVPQGVAVEQPFTVWVRTPWLWGALLIAAGAVSSYGVRLYTQNIRPRAQQLQRAQALRRRAAVLLNGQDEETRRVGLEVRARIDSLVSRIRGPLRGGRVAEAELARVEPELRLYEAWCTGTRELQALPRELRPAQASTLLDEAETSLRIGKVPTERLEEQLKALRGQNVEELARAGLKAKLAELETQARALAQKLGDDSLGFRLMYELLPLLQDVRARLDQGDLATARQQFEMARRSYFDVLCAELSLAVASPRNPRGFSLEEWRELTTDVKERLKQARARADVSVDDGFRLYQGAYAHYVRRLLLELRGALEEARSAASDAQKAELDNAEAKLREAMLALAAESPHEAAAKYREARDILHHAQTGQVRKRIDGLREEVARKRSEATADSELHELGHIDSLLNEAQLALTPETLQDADYKADKARLALQSYPSPQSASMSGRMGIPAGRESLLANAASAPEVPSASAPTGGSLPSLPEAPGDDDADSAGGLGALEGMPLPSPRHLWVVELALLALLTGVAVVLGLQLLNVFSPTWGGFGAGMTAFLWGFGLHQVGNASFEGLTGLLTRVERRGGASDGGGGS
;
A
#
# COMPACT_ATOMS: atom_id res chain seq x y z
N MET A 1 28.06 -35.31 42.30
CA MET A 1 29.01 -34.21 42.52
C MET A 1 28.18 -33.00 42.95
N PHE A 2 27.60 -32.88 44.15
CA PHE A 2 28.02 -33.20 45.53
C PHE A 2 29.40 -32.63 45.88
N VAL A 3 29.40 -31.47 46.51
CA VAL A 3 30.52 -30.95 47.30
C VAL A 3 29.97 -30.60 48.69
N LEU A 4 30.41 -31.42 49.63
CA LEU A 4 30.38 -31.26 51.07
C LEU A 4 31.52 -30.32 51.51
N ASP A 5 31.32 -29.59 52.60
CA ASP A 5 32.36 -29.29 53.62
C ASP A 5 31.61 -28.79 54.87
N ALA A 6 31.38 -29.58 55.93
CA ALA A 6 32.31 -30.10 56.94
C ALA A 6 33.02 -29.01 57.76
N ARG A 7 32.66 -28.90 59.06
CA ARG A 7 33.64 -28.81 60.16
C ARG A 7 33.06 -29.21 61.52
N CYS A 8 33.75 -30.21 62.07
CA CYS A 8 33.67 -30.94 63.32
C CYS A 8 33.78 -30.16 64.65
N ARG A 9 33.13 -30.75 65.67
CA ARG A 9 33.58 -31.12 67.04
C ARG A 9 34.41 -30.11 67.88
N ARG A 10 34.01 -29.97 69.15
CA ARG A 10 34.85 -30.40 70.30
C ARG A 10 34.06 -30.61 71.61
N ARG A 11 34.35 -31.75 72.23
CA ARG A 11 34.10 -32.13 73.64
C ARG A 11 34.98 -31.32 74.58
N GLY A 12 34.51 -31.10 75.81
CA GLY A 12 35.33 -30.79 76.98
C GLY A 12 34.76 -31.49 78.22
N GLN A 13 35.39 -32.61 78.59
CA GLN A 13 35.22 -33.34 79.85
C GLN A 13 36.25 -32.85 80.88
N GLY A 14 35.95 -33.09 82.16
CA GLY A 14 36.95 -33.28 83.22
C GLY A 14 36.95 -32.16 84.26
N LEU A 15 37.14 -32.41 85.55
CA LEU A 15 37.65 -33.57 86.29
C LEU A 15 37.40 -33.31 87.81
N PRO A 16 37.75 -34.25 88.71
CA PRO A 16 37.20 -34.48 90.06
C PRO A 16 38.24 -34.28 91.17
N ARG A 17 37.87 -34.62 92.42
CA ARG A 17 38.65 -35.28 93.51
C ARG A 17 37.95 -34.97 94.86
N LEU A 18 37.48 -35.92 95.65
CA LEU A 18 38.18 -36.97 96.42
C LEU A 18 39.18 -36.36 97.40
N VAL A 19 38.89 -36.39 98.71
CA VAL A 19 39.81 -36.84 99.78
C VAL A 19 39.02 -37.11 101.07
N LEU A 20 39.30 -38.32 101.55
CA LEU A 20 39.08 -39.01 102.81
C LEU A 20 39.57 -38.23 104.05
N LEU A 21 38.86 -38.27 105.18
CA LEU A 21 39.48 -38.62 106.47
C LEU A 21 38.46 -39.03 107.54
N VAL A 22 38.85 -40.07 108.27
CA VAL A 22 38.20 -40.76 109.39
C VAL A 22 38.44 -40.00 110.70
N VAL A 23 37.52 -40.06 111.67
CA VAL A 23 37.75 -40.40 113.11
C VAL A 23 36.47 -40.27 113.95
N LEU A 24 36.14 -41.39 114.59
CA LEU A 24 35.38 -41.67 115.82
C LEU A 24 34.75 -40.50 116.61
N THR A 25 33.50 -40.68 117.07
CA THR A 25 33.15 -40.87 118.51
C THR A 25 31.62 -40.88 118.77
N ALA A 26 31.23 -41.76 119.72
CA ALA A 26 30.05 -41.72 120.58
C ALA A 26 28.62 -41.78 119.98
N SER A 27 28.11 -43.02 119.89
CA SER A 27 26.69 -43.36 119.81
C SER A 27 25.93 -42.82 121.04
N SER A 28 25.28 -41.67 120.90
CA SER A 28 24.24 -41.22 121.81
C SER A 28 22.91 -41.61 121.19
N VAL A 29 22.22 -42.60 121.76
CA VAL A 29 20.85 -42.93 121.40
C VAL A 29 19.97 -41.76 121.85
N ALA A 30 19.87 -40.74 121.01
CA ALA A 30 18.89 -39.68 121.14
C ALA A 30 17.55 -40.27 120.67
N LEU A 31 16.61 -40.41 121.60
CA LEU A 31 15.22 -40.73 121.30
C LEU A 31 14.75 -39.84 120.14
N ALA A 32 14.45 -40.45 118.99
CA ALA A 32 14.01 -39.75 117.80
C ALA A 32 12.70 -39.02 118.13
N GLN A 33 12.78 -37.71 118.34
CA GLN A 33 11.62 -36.86 118.48
C GLN A 33 10.91 -36.78 117.13
N THR A 34 9.61 -37.07 117.12
CA THR A 34 8.73 -36.91 115.97
C THR A 34 8.79 -35.45 115.47
N ARG A 35 9.26 -35.24 114.23
CA ARG A 35 9.34 -33.92 113.58
C ARG A 35 8.26 -33.76 112.51
N LEU A 36 7.75 -32.54 112.37
CA LEU A 36 6.63 -32.19 111.49
C LEU A 36 7.09 -31.16 110.46
N ARG A 37 7.17 -31.56 109.20
CA ARG A 37 7.63 -30.66 108.14
C ARG A 37 6.49 -30.30 107.20
N VAL A 38 6.38 -29.02 106.87
CA VAL A 38 5.48 -28.57 105.81
C VAL A 38 6.02 -29.05 104.45
N ALA A 39 5.22 -29.83 103.74
CA ALA A 39 5.51 -30.29 102.40
C ALA A 39 5.66 -29.11 101.44
N GLY A 40 6.69 -29.14 100.59
CA GLY A 40 7.03 -28.03 99.69
C GLY A 40 7.90 -26.95 100.31
N ALA A 41 8.30 -27.08 101.59
CA ALA A 41 9.32 -26.21 102.17
C ALA A 41 10.71 -26.48 101.53
N THR A 42 11.42 -25.42 101.18
CA THR A 42 12.79 -25.47 100.63
C THR A 42 13.78 -26.10 101.62
N ALA A 43 15.04 -26.30 101.20
CA ALA A 43 16.11 -26.77 102.09
C ALA A 43 16.37 -25.82 103.28
N SER A 44 16.00 -24.53 103.17
CA SER A 44 16.05 -23.53 104.25
C SER A 44 14.76 -23.50 105.11
N ASN A 45 13.84 -24.45 104.91
CA ASN A 45 12.53 -24.50 105.55
C ASN A 45 11.65 -23.25 105.26
N GLU A 46 11.68 -22.75 104.01
CA GLU A 46 10.81 -21.68 103.51
C GLU A 46 9.72 -22.23 102.57
N VAL A 47 8.50 -21.74 102.69
CA VAL A 47 7.39 -22.01 101.77
C VAL A 47 7.08 -20.73 101.01
N LYS A 48 7.28 -20.74 99.68
CA LYS A 48 7.02 -19.58 98.80
C LYS A 48 5.75 -19.80 98.00
N LEU A 49 4.78 -18.91 98.17
CA LEU A 49 3.48 -18.96 97.51
C LEU A 49 3.27 -17.68 96.70
N ARG A 50 2.63 -17.80 95.53
CA ARG A 50 2.25 -16.66 94.69
C ARG A 50 0.75 -16.62 94.53
N THR A 51 0.16 -15.46 94.71
CA THR A 51 -1.29 -15.23 94.52
C THR A 51 -1.54 -13.89 93.83
N THR A 52 -2.64 -13.79 93.10
CA THR A 52 -3.15 -12.52 92.54
C THR A 52 -4.35 -11.98 93.32
N SER A 53 -4.97 -12.82 94.16
CA SER A 53 -6.17 -12.50 94.94
C SER A 53 -5.84 -11.69 96.19
N GLU A 54 -6.76 -10.82 96.60
CA GLU A 54 -6.74 -10.16 97.92
C GLU A 54 -7.08 -11.17 99.02
N ASP A 55 -8.11 -12.00 98.80
CA ASP A 55 -8.43 -13.12 99.69
C ASP A 55 -7.50 -14.28 99.34
N PHE A 56 -6.47 -14.47 100.17
CA PHE A 56 -5.53 -15.56 100.06
C PHE A 56 -6.06 -16.77 100.82
N ARG A 57 -6.11 -17.91 100.15
CA ARG A 57 -6.47 -19.21 100.73
C ARG A 57 -5.61 -20.28 100.08
N THR A 58 -4.85 -21.01 100.87
CA THR A 58 -4.00 -22.10 100.40
C THR A 58 -4.13 -23.29 101.34
N VAL A 59 -3.98 -24.50 100.81
CA VAL A 59 -3.88 -25.72 101.61
C VAL A 59 -2.45 -26.22 101.54
N LEU A 60 -1.74 -26.15 102.65
CA LEU A 60 -0.39 -26.70 102.83
C LEU A 60 -0.52 -28.11 103.36
N ARG A 61 0.32 -29.03 102.88
CA ARG A 61 0.38 -30.38 103.42
C ARG A 61 1.51 -30.45 104.47
N VAL A 62 1.28 -31.14 105.58
CA VAL A 62 2.28 -31.33 106.65
C VAL A 62 2.54 -32.83 106.78
N ASP A 63 3.81 -33.22 106.66
CA ASP A 63 4.27 -34.60 106.69
C ASP A 63 5.03 -34.89 108.01
N LEU A 64 4.80 -36.07 108.59
CA LEU A 64 5.59 -36.61 109.71
C LEU A 64 6.87 -37.24 109.19
N LEU A 65 8.03 -36.71 109.58
CA LEU A 65 9.32 -37.15 109.04
C LEU A 65 9.87 -38.43 109.69
N SER A 66 9.31 -38.90 110.81
CA SER A 66 9.74 -40.13 111.49
C SER A 66 8.62 -40.71 112.35
N PRO A 67 7.94 -41.80 111.93
CA PRO A 67 7.06 -42.55 112.82
C PRO A 67 7.89 -43.34 113.86
N PRO A 68 7.39 -43.56 115.08
CA PRO A 68 8.12 -44.34 116.09
C PRO A 68 8.37 -45.77 115.58
N PRO A 69 9.58 -46.34 115.78
CA PRO A 69 9.85 -47.74 115.47
C PRO A 69 9.17 -48.62 116.53
N GLY A 70 7.91 -49.00 116.27
CA GLY A 70 7.11 -49.88 117.12
C GLY A 70 6.40 -50.92 116.28
N ASP A 71 6.43 -52.16 116.77
CA ASP A 71 5.93 -53.38 116.12
C ASP A 71 4.44 -53.32 115.73
N ALA A 72 4.13 -54.14 114.74
CA ALA A 72 2.87 -54.25 114.03
C ALA A 72 1.59 -54.27 114.91
N GLY A 73 0.58 -53.50 114.48
CA GLY A 73 -0.80 -54.01 114.44
C GLY A 73 -1.86 -53.34 115.33
N VAL A 74 -1.54 -52.30 116.11
CA VAL A 74 -2.56 -51.60 116.91
C VAL A 74 -2.51 -50.09 116.63
N GLU A 75 -3.64 -49.52 116.20
CA GLU A 75 -3.82 -48.07 116.01
C GLU A 75 -3.81 -47.35 117.36
N GLU A 76 -2.62 -47.06 117.88
CA GLU A 76 -2.48 -46.17 119.03
C GLU A 76 -2.40 -44.72 118.53
N ALA A 77 -3.48 -43.97 118.76
CA ALA A 77 -3.53 -42.54 118.44
C ALA A 77 -2.38 -41.82 119.14
N LEU A 78 -1.60 -41.01 118.41
CA LEU A 78 -0.50 -40.23 118.97
C LEU A 78 -1.04 -39.30 120.08
N PRO A 79 -0.56 -39.40 121.33
CA PRO A 79 -1.02 -38.54 122.40
C PRO A 79 -0.45 -37.13 122.22
N GLY A 80 -1.35 -36.16 122.02
CA GLY A 80 -1.03 -34.73 121.90
C GLY A 80 -1.23 -34.21 120.48
N GLY A 81 -2.43 -33.71 120.19
CA GLY A 81 -2.76 -33.14 118.88
C GLY A 81 -1.80 -32.01 118.44
N VAL A 82 -1.69 -31.78 117.14
CA VAL A 82 -0.85 -30.73 116.55
C VAL A 82 -1.54 -29.38 116.72
N THR A 83 -0.87 -28.46 117.40
CA THR A 83 -1.31 -27.06 117.47
C THR A 83 -0.52 -26.26 116.44
N VAL A 84 -1.22 -25.52 115.59
CA VAL A 84 -0.59 -24.65 114.59
C VAL A 84 -0.75 -23.21 115.02
N LEU A 85 0.39 -22.53 115.17
CA LEU A 85 0.45 -21.09 115.39
C LEU A 85 0.99 -20.46 114.11
N VAL A 86 0.28 -19.48 113.59
CA VAL A 86 0.71 -18.73 112.41
C VAL A 86 0.93 -17.29 112.82
N ASP A 87 2.17 -16.84 112.69
CA ASP A 87 2.52 -15.45 112.96
C ASP A 87 1.87 -14.56 111.88
N PRO A 88 1.45 -13.33 112.23
CA PRO A 88 0.94 -12.40 111.23
C PRO A 88 2.00 -12.16 110.15
N LEU A 89 1.58 -12.18 108.89
CA LEU A 89 2.48 -11.88 107.78
C LEU A 89 2.84 -10.40 107.81
N GLN A 90 4.13 -10.10 107.76
CA GLN A 90 4.66 -8.76 107.64
C GLN A 90 4.84 -8.41 106.16
N ALA A 91 4.13 -7.39 105.70
CA ALA A 91 4.32 -6.81 104.38
C ALA A 91 5.61 -5.97 104.33
N SER A 92 6.11 -5.72 103.12
CA SER A 92 7.27 -4.84 102.90
C SER A 92 7.09 -3.39 103.41
N ASP A 93 5.84 -2.93 103.58
CA ASP A 93 5.50 -1.62 104.15
C ASP A 93 5.42 -1.62 105.68
N GLY A 94 5.69 -2.76 106.33
CA GLY A 94 5.63 -2.96 107.77
C GLY A 94 4.25 -3.31 108.32
N SER A 95 3.20 -3.32 107.50
CA SER A 95 1.86 -3.74 107.93
C SER A 95 1.81 -5.24 108.25
N GLN A 96 1.03 -5.60 109.27
CA GLN A 96 0.86 -6.99 109.71
C GLN A 96 -0.52 -7.50 109.30
N VAL A 97 -0.55 -8.61 108.56
CA VAL A 97 -1.76 -9.32 108.14
C VAL A 97 -1.94 -10.56 109.00
N THR A 98 -3.01 -10.60 109.80
CA THR A 98 -3.37 -11.78 110.58
C THR A 98 -3.84 -12.91 109.65
N LEU A 99 -3.23 -14.08 109.80
CA LEU A 99 -3.65 -15.30 109.12
C LEU A 99 -4.54 -16.15 110.02
N THR A 100 -5.52 -16.81 109.42
CA THR A 100 -6.32 -17.86 110.05
C THR A 100 -5.85 -19.20 109.52
N ALA A 101 -5.55 -20.12 110.44
CA ALA A 101 -5.03 -21.44 110.10
C ALA A 101 -5.96 -22.51 110.64
N VAL A 102 -6.45 -23.39 109.76
CA VAL A 102 -7.34 -24.49 110.11
C VAL A 102 -6.67 -25.80 109.71
N VAL A 103 -6.44 -26.68 110.69
CA VAL A 103 -5.91 -28.02 110.44
C VAL A 103 -7.07 -28.93 110.07
N ARG A 104 -6.95 -29.65 108.95
CA ARG A 104 -7.89 -30.67 108.48
C ARG A 104 -7.15 -31.98 108.25
N GLU A 105 -7.79 -33.10 108.56
CA GLU A 105 -7.28 -34.43 108.22
C GLU A 105 -7.76 -34.83 106.82
N ALA A 106 -6.91 -35.52 106.06
CA ALA A 106 -7.23 -35.95 104.70
C ALA A 106 -8.34 -37.01 104.71
N GLY A 107 -9.58 -36.63 104.40
CA GLY A 107 -10.71 -37.56 104.20
C GLY A 107 -12.05 -37.18 104.85
N THR A 108 -12.12 -36.08 105.62
CA THR A 108 -13.38 -35.57 106.20
C THR A 108 -13.85 -34.32 105.45
N GLU A 109 -14.57 -34.53 104.35
CA GLU A 109 -15.32 -33.47 103.66
C GLU A 109 -16.77 -33.45 104.17
N ASP A 110 -17.03 -32.90 105.35
CA ASP A 110 -18.38 -32.43 105.70
C ASP A 110 -18.41 -31.40 106.86
N ALA A 111 -19.18 -30.33 106.60
CA ALA A 111 -19.77 -29.32 107.49
C ALA A 111 -18.95 -28.63 108.60
N GLY A 112 -18.80 -27.31 108.45
CA GLY A 112 -18.20 -26.41 109.41
C GLY A 112 -18.90 -26.43 110.78
N THR A 113 -18.15 -26.87 111.78
CA THR A 113 -18.41 -26.58 113.18
C THR A 113 -17.06 -26.26 113.83
N THR A 114 -16.84 -25.02 114.24
CA THR A 114 -15.66 -24.61 115.01
C THR A 114 -15.74 -25.26 116.39
N VAL A 115 -15.10 -26.42 116.56
CA VAL A 115 -14.92 -27.07 117.86
C VAL A 115 -13.46 -26.94 118.26
N SER A 116 -13.21 -26.23 119.36
CA SER A 116 -11.89 -25.97 119.94
C SER A 116 -11.29 -27.17 120.69
N SER A 117 -11.48 -28.40 120.19
CA SER A 117 -10.87 -29.60 120.75
C SER A 117 -9.91 -30.21 119.74
N SER A 118 -8.63 -30.27 120.08
CA SER A 118 -7.55 -30.83 119.27
C SER A 118 -7.93 -32.20 118.70
N PRO A 119 -8.01 -32.38 117.37
CA PRO A 119 -8.32 -33.68 116.78
C PRO A 119 -7.20 -34.68 117.07
N SER A 120 -7.56 -35.92 117.39
CA SER A 120 -6.64 -37.05 117.52
C SER A 120 -6.13 -37.42 116.13
N ILE A 121 -4.81 -37.33 115.90
CA ILE A 121 -4.21 -37.45 114.57
C ILE A 121 -3.81 -38.90 114.30
N SER A 122 -4.22 -39.45 113.16
CA SER A 122 -3.75 -40.74 112.69
C SER A 122 -2.32 -40.63 112.13
N ALA A 123 -1.42 -41.51 112.59
CA ALA A 123 0.00 -41.50 112.19
C ALA A 123 0.26 -41.81 110.70
N ARG A 124 -0.78 -42.18 109.93
CA ARG A 124 -0.66 -42.59 108.51
C ARG A 124 -1.27 -41.61 107.51
N ALA A 125 -2.05 -40.61 107.94
CA ALA A 125 -2.67 -39.63 107.04
C ALA A 125 -1.90 -38.30 107.05
N PRO A 126 -1.58 -37.70 105.89
CA PRO A 126 -0.98 -36.37 105.86
C PRO A 126 -1.97 -35.32 106.36
N LEU A 127 -1.48 -34.36 107.13
CA LEU A 127 -2.29 -33.26 107.65
C LEU A 127 -2.39 -32.16 106.58
N HIS A 128 -3.58 -31.60 106.39
CA HIS A 128 -3.81 -30.45 105.52
C HIS A 128 -4.04 -29.20 106.36
N LEU A 129 -3.11 -28.27 106.28
CA LEU A 129 -3.19 -26.98 106.91
C LEU A 129 -3.73 -25.95 105.92
N GLU A 130 -4.98 -25.55 106.10
CA GLU A 130 -5.58 -24.48 105.35
C GLU A 130 -5.21 -23.13 105.98
N VAL A 131 -4.41 -22.34 105.28
CA VAL A 131 -4.02 -20.98 105.68
C VAL A 131 -4.80 -19.98 104.84
N SER A 132 -5.49 -19.06 105.50
CA SER A 132 -6.26 -18.01 104.83
C SER A 132 -6.05 -16.64 105.47
N GLY A 133 -6.14 -15.58 104.68
CA GLY A 133 -6.01 -14.20 105.15
C GLY A 133 -6.21 -13.20 104.01
N LYS A 134 -6.33 -11.91 104.36
CA LYS A 134 -6.53 -10.83 103.39
C LYS A 134 -5.22 -10.07 103.17
N LEU A 135 -4.71 -10.07 101.94
CA LEU A 135 -3.48 -9.40 101.53
C LEU A 135 -3.83 -8.09 100.81
N PRO A 136 -3.97 -6.95 101.51
CA PRO A 136 -4.60 -5.74 100.97
C PRO A 136 -3.80 -5.06 99.85
N THR A 137 -2.47 -5.17 99.86
CA THR A 137 -1.58 -4.56 98.86
C THR A 137 -0.80 -5.63 98.08
N ALA A 138 -0.42 -5.35 96.83
CA ALA A 138 0.49 -6.22 96.08
C ALA A 138 1.91 -6.06 96.65
N GLY A 139 2.63 -7.18 96.81
CA GLY A 139 3.96 -7.19 97.43
C GLY A 139 4.31 -8.54 98.05
N ASP A 140 5.50 -8.61 98.62
CA ASP A 140 5.96 -9.78 99.38
C ASP A 140 5.55 -9.65 100.84
N TYR A 141 4.96 -10.73 101.35
CA TYR A 141 4.52 -10.87 102.74
C TYR A 141 5.29 -12.01 103.38
N THR A 142 5.98 -11.76 104.49
CA THR A 142 6.81 -12.76 105.18
C THR A 142 6.29 -13.00 106.59
N GLY A 143 6.20 -14.27 107.00
CA GLY A 143 5.84 -14.64 108.36
C GLY A 143 6.38 -16.02 108.70
N GLN A 144 5.97 -16.56 109.84
CA GLN A 144 6.41 -17.86 110.30
C GLN A 144 5.20 -18.73 110.64
N LEU A 145 5.33 -20.01 110.29
CA LEU A 145 4.37 -21.05 110.58
C LEU A 145 5.00 -21.98 111.59
N VAL A 146 4.42 -22.03 112.78
CA VAL A 146 4.96 -22.75 113.92
C VAL A 146 4.06 -23.94 114.20
N LEU A 147 4.61 -25.14 114.03
CA LEU A 147 3.96 -26.41 114.33
C LEU A 147 4.42 -26.87 115.71
N VAL A 148 3.48 -27.09 116.63
CA VAL A 148 3.77 -27.57 117.99
C VAL A 148 3.16 -28.96 118.17
N HIS A 149 3.99 -29.94 118.50
CA HIS A 149 3.59 -31.33 118.72
C HIS A 149 4.51 -32.02 119.72
N ALA A 150 3.92 -32.74 120.69
CA ALA A 150 4.64 -33.52 121.71
C ALA A 150 5.80 -32.77 122.41
N GLY A 151 5.65 -31.46 122.62
CA GLY A 151 6.68 -30.60 123.24
C GLY A 151 7.76 -30.06 122.30
N GLY A 152 7.80 -30.51 121.03
CA GLY A 152 8.66 -29.97 119.98
C GLY A 152 7.99 -28.80 119.25
N ARG A 153 8.79 -27.77 118.92
CA ARG A 153 8.38 -26.62 118.12
C ARG A 153 9.17 -26.60 116.82
N GLU A 154 8.50 -26.75 115.68
CA GLU A 154 9.11 -26.62 114.35
C GLU A 154 8.60 -25.33 113.69
N THR A 155 9.51 -24.53 113.15
CA THR A 155 9.18 -23.21 112.58
C THR A 155 9.59 -23.18 111.10
N THR A 156 8.62 -22.90 110.24
CA THR A 156 8.77 -22.81 108.78
C THR A 156 8.48 -21.37 108.34
N ALA A 157 9.38 -20.73 107.61
CA ALA A 157 9.14 -19.39 107.09
C ALA A 157 8.11 -19.45 105.95
N LEU A 158 7.08 -18.61 106.00
CA LEU A 158 6.05 -18.50 104.98
C LEU A 158 6.22 -17.17 104.24
N ILE A 159 6.43 -17.23 102.93
CA ILE A 159 6.56 -16.07 102.05
C ILE A 159 5.44 -16.12 101.02
N VAL A 160 4.53 -15.16 101.08
CA VAL A 160 3.41 -15.02 100.14
C VAL A 160 3.63 -13.77 99.30
N THR A 161 3.89 -13.95 98.00
CA THR A 161 3.98 -12.83 97.05
C THR A 161 2.60 -12.60 96.43
N ARG A 162 1.96 -11.47 96.73
CA ARG A 162 0.79 -11.01 95.99
C ARG A 162 1.23 -10.21 94.77
N THR A 163 1.11 -10.80 93.58
CA THR A 163 1.35 -10.08 92.32
C THR A 163 0.09 -9.31 91.92
N GLN A 164 0.24 -8.06 91.48
CA GLN A 164 -0.88 -7.30 90.96
C GLN A 164 -1.45 -8.02 89.72
N ALA A 165 -2.74 -8.32 89.74
CA ALA A 165 -3.43 -8.91 88.60
C ALA A 165 -3.56 -7.83 87.51
N VAL A 166 -2.93 -8.03 86.36
CA VAL A 166 -2.94 -7.09 85.24
C VAL A 166 -3.78 -7.70 84.11
N PRO A 167 -4.72 -6.94 83.50
CA PRO A 167 -5.53 -7.47 82.41
C PRO A 167 -4.64 -7.87 81.24
N VAL A 168 -4.92 -9.03 80.65
CA VAL A 168 -4.22 -9.51 79.45
C VAL A 168 -5.22 -9.49 78.32
N VAL A 169 -4.96 -8.67 77.30
CA VAL A 169 -5.86 -8.55 76.14
C VAL A 169 -5.26 -9.26 74.94
N GLN A 170 -6.00 -10.19 74.36
CA GLN A 170 -5.61 -10.91 73.16
C GLN A 170 -6.51 -10.53 71.99
N PHE A 171 -5.92 -10.18 70.85
CA PHE A 171 -6.67 -10.01 69.61
C PHE A 171 -7.05 -11.37 69.01
N VAL A 172 -8.27 -11.46 68.49
CA VAL A 172 -8.74 -12.63 67.73
C VAL A 172 -8.35 -12.42 66.26
N ALA A 173 -8.02 -13.51 65.55
CA ALA A 173 -7.57 -13.45 64.16
C ALA A 173 -8.49 -12.57 63.29
N THR A 174 -7.89 -11.56 62.65
CA THR A 174 -8.59 -10.53 61.87
C THR A 174 -8.71 -10.95 60.41
N SER A 175 -9.90 -10.88 59.83
CA SER A 175 -10.06 -10.99 58.37
C SER A 175 -9.52 -9.73 57.68
N PRO A 176 -8.94 -9.84 56.47
CA PRO A 176 -8.51 -8.69 55.69
C PRO A 176 -9.68 -7.73 55.44
N ALA A 177 -9.48 -6.44 55.67
CA ALA A 177 -10.47 -5.42 55.31
C ALA A 177 -10.37 -5.11 53.82
N VAL A 178 -11.50 -4.90 53.14
CA VAL A 178 -11.52 -4.53 51.71
C VAL A 178 -12.14 -3.15 51.58
N ALA A 179 -11.40 -2.21 50.99
CA ALA A 179 -11.87 -0.89 50.63
C ALA A 179 -11.83 -0.70 49.11
N SER A 180 -12.76 0.10 48.57
CA SER A 180 -12.75 0.49 47.16
C SER A 180 -12.42 1.97 47.05
N SER A 181 -11.41 2.30 46.25
CA SER A 181 -11.27 3.67 45.77
C SER A 181 -12.54 4.03 45.00
N GLY A 182 -13.08 5.23 45.18
CA GLY A 182 -14.17 5.71 44.33
C GLY A 182 -13.75 5.79 42.86
N TRP A 183 -14.58 6.45 42.04
CA TRP A 183 -14.28 6.70 40.62
C TRP A 183 -13.11 7.69 40.39
N GLY A 184 -12.52 8.25 41.44
CA GLY A 184 -11.43 9.22 41.35
C GLY A 184 -10.08 8.63 41.77
N LEU A 185 -8.99 9.26 41.29
CA LEU A 185 -7.61 9.10 41.78
C LEU A 185 -7.42 9.67 43.21
N GLY A 186 -8.50 9.81 43.97
CA GLY A 186 -8.51 10.39 45.31
C GLY A 186 -8.07 9.38 46.36
N THR A 187 -7.86 9.91 47.57
CA THR A 187 -7.57 9.10 48.74
C THR A 187 -8.73 8.17 49.10
N VAL A 188 -8.41 7.05 49.73
CA VAL A 188 -9.39 6.02 50.11
C VAL A 188 -9.47 5.88 51.61
N ASP A 189 -10.69 5.84 52.14
CA ASP A 189 -10.93 5.55 53.54
C ASP A 189 -11.22 4.05 53.72
N ALA A 190 -10.62 3.44 54.74
CA ALA A 190 -10.81 2.04 55.07
C ALA A 190 -11.10 1.86 56.57
N THR A 191 -11.97 0.91 56.90
CA THR A 191 -12.27 0.55 58.29
C THR A 191 -11.88 -0.90 58.53
N VAL A 192 -11.02 -1.13 59.53
CA VAL A 192 -10.54 -2.45 59.94
C VAL A 192 -11.15 -2.83 61.27
N ARG A 193 -11.74 -4.02 61.35
CA ARG A 193 -12.33 -4.54 62.60
C ARG A 193 -11.33 -5.45 63.30
N LEU A 194 -10.94 -5.07 64.52
CA LEU A 194 -9.95 -5.74 65.35
C LEU A 194 -10.62 -6.26 66.63
N PRO A 195 -11.25 -7.44 66.58
CA PRO A 195 -11.85 -8.04 67.78
C PRO A 195 -10.78 -8.42 68.81
N PHE A 196 -11.04 -8.12 70.07
CA PHE A 196 -10.16 -8.46 71.19
C PHE A 196 -10.95 -9.06 72.35
N LYS A 197 -10.26 -9.84 73.19
CA LYS A 197 -10.81 -10.47 74.39
C LYS A 197 -9.82 -10.37 75.56
N GLU A 198 -10.33 -10.03 76.73
CA GLU A 198 -9.59 -10.10 78.00
C GLU A 198 -9.53 -11.56 78.46
N THR A 199 -8.33 -12.06 78.74
CA THR A 199 -8.07 -13.48 79.03
C THR A 199 -7.57 -13.74 80.45
N ALA A 200 -7.20 -12.70 81.22
CA ALA A 200 -6.75 -12.86 82.60
C ALA A 200 -7.89 -12.87 83.62
N GLY A 201 -9.13 -12.58 83.21
CA GLY A 201 -10.30 -12.55 84.08
C GLY A 201 -10.32 -11.35 85.02
N VAL A 202 -9.59 -10.28 84.69
CA VAL A 202 -9.42 -9.10 85.54
C VAL A 202 -9.97 -7.87 84.82
N THR A 203 -10.83 -7.12 85.51
CA THR A 203 -11.28 -5.82 85.00
C THR A 203 -10.13 -4.82 85.10
N GLY A 204 -9.79 -4.14 84.02
CA GLY A 204 -8.72 -3.16 84.04
C GLY A 204 -8.76 -2.14 82.92
N LYS A 205 -7.90 -1.13 83.05
CA LYS A 205 -7.76 -0.05 82.07
C LYS A 205 -6.71 -0.42 81.03
N VAL A 206 -7.07 -0.27 79.76
CA VAL A 206 -6.20 -0.48 78.60
C VAL A 206 -5.96 0.87 77.95
N ALA A 207 -4.71 1.19 77.63
CA ALA A 207 -4.38 2.47 77.02
C ALA A 207 -4.96 2.56 75.59
N ALA A 208 -5.17 3.79 75.12
CA ALA A 208 -5.62 4.02 73.76
C ALA A 208 -4.69 3.32 72.74
N PRO A 209 -5.24 2.56 71.78
CA PRO A 209 -4.45 1.85 70.78
C PRO A 209 -3.71 2.83 69.88
N ARG A 210 -2.54 2.41 69.40
CA ARG A 210 -1.70 3.20 68.49
C ARG A 210 -1.34 2.37 67.27
N LEU A 211 -1.38 3.00 66.10
CA LEU A 211 -0.84 2.44 64.87
C LEU A 211 0.68 2.59 64.91
N LEU A 212 1.43 1.49 64.94
CA LEU A 212 2.89 1.52 64.99
C LEU A 212 3.48 1.73 63.60
N GLN A 213 3.03 0.91 62.66
CA GLN A 213 3.55 0.90 61.31
C GLN A 213 2.41 0.62 60.35
N LEU A 214 2.46 1.29 59.20
CA LEU A 214 1.66 0.99 58.02
C LEU A 214 2.63 0.90 56.85
N GLN A 215 2.54 -0.19 56.10
CA GLN A 215 3.30 -0.44 54.88
C GLN A 215 2.31 -0.65 53.75
N HIS A 216 2.67 -0.20 52.57
CA HIS A 216 1.90 -0.35 51.33
C HIS A 216 2.74 -1.13 50.33
N LYS A 217 2.13 -2.18 49.81
CA LYS A 217 2.63 -2.98 48.70
C LYS A 217 1.76 -2.62 47.49
N ALA A 218 2.26 -1.69 46.70
CA ALA A 218 1.59 -1.28 45.47
C ALA A 218 1.57 -2.43 44.46
N PRO A 219 0.48 -2.60 43.69
CA PRO A 219 0.36 -3.67 42.71
C PRO A 219 1.45 -3.60 41.62
N ASP A 220 1.93 -2.39 41.32
CA ASP A 220 2.92 -2.13 40.27
C ASP A 220 4.38 -2.30 40.74
N LEU A 221 4.64 -2.33 42.06
CA LEU A 221 6.00 -2.33 42.66
C LEU A 221 6.47 -3.71 43.16
N GLY A 222 5.72 -4.77 42.84
CA GLY A 222 6.06 -6.16 43.19
C GLY A 222 6.07 -6.41 44.69
N ALA A 223 7.16 -7.01 45.21
CA ALA A 223 7.31 -7.34 46.63
C ALA A 223 7.87 -6.19 47.48
N THR A 224 8.08 -5.01 46.91
CA THR A 224 8.65 -3.88 47.65
C THR A 224 7.58 -3.22 48.54
N LEU A 225 7.94 -3.01 49.80
CA LEU A 225 7.09 -2.39 50.81
C LEU A 225 7.53 -0.93 50.96
N VAL A 226 6.59 0.00 50.77
CA VAL A 226 6.82 1.45 50.90
C VAL A 226 5.98 1.96 52.06
N GLN A 227 6.43 3.01 52.76
CA GLN A 227 5.60 3.67 53.76
C GLN A 227 4.57 4.56 53.05
N PRO A 228 3.26 4.27 53.14
CA PRO A 228 2.24 5.06 52.46
C PRO A 228 2.07 6.41 53.14
N ARG A 229 1.63 7.42 52.37
CA ARG A 229 1.05 8.62 52.95
C ARG A 229 -0.43 8.33 53.21
N PHE A 230 -0.90 8.83 54.34
CA PHE A 230 -2.30 8.76 54.73
C PHE A 230 -2.59 9.94 55.66
N ASP A 231 -3.82 10.43 55.62
CA ASP A 231 -4.24 11.65 56.32
C ASP A 231 -4.31 11.45 57.83
N GLY A 232 -4.66 10.24 58.27
CA GLY A 232 -4.67 9.90 59.68
C GLY A 232 -5.26 8.53 59.98
N ALA A 233 -4.99 8.06 61.20
CA ALA A 233 -5.60 6.86 61.76
C ALA A 233 -6.36 7.26 63.03
N SER A 234 -7.65 6.96 63.08
CA SER A 234 -8.44 7.08 64.28
C SER A 234 -8.98 5.72 64.71
N PHE A 235 -9.17 5.56 66.01
CA PHE A 235 -9.65 4.34 66.61
C PHE A 235 -11.01 4.61 67.24
N SER A 236 -11.96 3.69 67.10
CA SER A 236 -13.21 3.72 67.84
C SER A 236 -13.51 2.33 68.41
N LEU A 237 -14.18 2.27 69.56
CA LEU A 237 -14.62 1.02 70.17
C LEU A 237 -16.10 0.79 69.81
N GLU A 238 -16.36 -0.29 69.08
CA GLU A 238 -17.72 -0.65 68.65
C GLU A 238 -18.63 -0.85 69.86
N GLY A 239 -19.72 -0.08 69.93
CA GLY A 239 -20.68 -0.14 71.05
C GLY A 239 -20.15 0.29 72.42
N GLY A 240 -18.96 0.91 72.50
CA GLY A 240 -18.34 1.34 73.75
C GLY A 240 -18.93 2.61 74.38
N GLY A 241 -19.77 3.35 73.67
CA GLY A 241 -20.38 4.59 74.13
C GLY A 241 -21.58 4.38 75.05
N LYS A 242 -21.93 5.39 75.85
CA LYS A 242 -23.07 5.35 76.79
C LYS A 242 -24.43 5.06 76.12
N ASP A 243 -24.54 5.35 74.82
CA ASP A 243 -25.76 5.16 74.01
C ASP A 243 -25.68 3.93 73.09
N GLY A 244 -24.66 3.07 73.24
CA GLY A 244 -24.38 1.97 72.31
C GLY A 244 -23.81 2.40 70.96
N LYS A 245 -23.49 3.70 70.80
CA LYS A 245 -22.72 4.22 69.66
C LYS A 245 -21.23 3.89 69.83
N ASP A 246 -20.50 3.91 68.73
CA ASP A 246 -19.05 3.71 68.73
C ASP A 246 -18.36 4.82 69.52
N LEU A 247 -17.49 4.42 70.46
CA LEU A 247 -16.75 5.36 71.30
C LEU A 247 -15.43 5.70 70.60
N GLU A 248 -15.30 6.94 70.11
CA GLU A 248 -14.06 7.40 69.50
C GLU A 248 -12.94 7.50 70.55
N LEU A 249 -11.86 6.77 70.31
CA LEU A 249 -10.65 6.73 71.15
C LEU A 249 -9.68 7.79 70.65
N SER A 250 -10.06 9.07 70.79
CA SER A 250 -9.20 10.21 70.49
C SER A 250 -8.11 10.37 71.56
N ALA A 251 -7.11 11.22 71.30
CA ALA A 251 -6.02 11.53 72.22
C ALA A 251 -6.46 12.04 73.61
N THR A 252 -7.73 12.40 73.79
CA THR A 252 -8.32 12.85 75.06
C THR A 252 -8.79 11.71 75.97
N VAL A 253 -8.95 10.48 75.45
CA VAL A 253 -9.33 9.31 76.25
C VAL A 253 -8.12 8.41 76.42
N ASP A 254 -7.34 8.65 77.49
CA ASP A 254 -6.07 7.95 77.73
C ASP A 254 -6.23 6.44 77.99
N SER A 255 -7.41 6.00 78.43
CA SER A 255 -7.67 4.59 78.72
C SER A 255 -9.14 4.17 78.59
N VAL A 256 -9.34 2.93 78.18
CA VAL A 256 -10.62 2.24 78.05
C VAL A 256 -10.74 1.19 79.16
N LEU A 257 -11.90 1.12 79.81
CA LEU A 257 -12.18 0.07 80.80
C LEU A 257 -12.62 -1.21 80.07
N VAL A 258 -11.85 -2.29 80.25
CA VAL A 258 -12.20 -3.61 79.73
C VAL A 258 -12.66 -4.48 80.92
N PRO A 259 -13.91 -4.98 80.92
CA PRO A 259 -14.40 -5.84 82.00
C PRO A 259 -13.68 -7.19 81.99
N ALA A 260 -13.63 -7.84 83.15
CA ALA A 260 -13.10 -9.20 83.31
C ALA A 260 -13.77 -10.17 82.32
N ASN A 261 -12.98 -10.92 81.55
CA ASN A 261 -13.45 -11.78 80.46
C ASN A 261 -14.23 -11.06 79.35
N GLY A 262 -14.17 -9.73 79.33
CA GLY A 262 -14.84 -8.90 78.35
C GLY A 262 -14.26 -9.08 76.96
N SER A 263 -15.12 -8.96 75.95
CA SER A 263 -14.73 -8.86 74.55
C SER A 263 -15.21 -7.54 73.97
N GLY A 264 -14.44 -6.98 73.05
CA GLY A 264 -14.81 -5.77 72.30
C GLY A 264 -14.26 -5.82 70.88
N THR A 265 -14.78 -4.97 70.01
CA THR A 265 -14.26 -4.81 68.65
C THR A 265 -13.71 -3.42 68.48
N LEU A 266 -12.40 -3.33 68.23
CA LEU A 266 -11.75 -2.07 67.94
C LEU A 266 -11.86 -1.79 66.42
N LEU A 267 -12.46 -0.66 66.05
CA LEU A 267 -12.53 -0.19 64.67
C LEU A 267 -11.36 0.77 64.43
N LEU A 268 -10.49 0.42 63.50
CA LEU A 268 -9.44 1.30 63.00
C LEU A 268 -9.93 1.96 61.71
N HIS A 269 -10.13 3.27 61.74
CA HIS A 269 -10.44 4.07 60.57
C HIS A 269 -9.14 4.65 60.01
N LEU A 270 -8.72 4.16 58.85
CA LEU A 270 -7.63 4.72 58.06
C LEU A 270 -8.24 5.70 57.08
N ARG A 271 -7.84 6.97 57.16
CA ARG A 271 -8.26 8.01 56.22
C ARG A 271 -7.10 8.37 55.32
N GLY A 272 -7.40 8.67 54.06
CA GLY A 272 -6.39 9.24 53.20
C GLY A 272 -5.48 8.22 52.48
N LEU A 273 -5.86 6.94 52.35
CA LEU A 273 -4.95 5.94 51.78
C LEU A 273 -4.62 6.21 50.30
N ASP A 274 -3.33 6.24 49.98
CA ASP A 274 -2.79 6.55 48.65
C ASP A 274 -2.90 5.37 47.66
N GLY A 275 -4.07 5.24 47.05
CA GLY A 275 -4.28 4.38 45.89
C GLY A 275 -4.43 2.88 46.19
N PRO A 276 -4.63 2.05 45.14
CA PRO A 276 -4.90 0.62 45.27
C PRO A 276 -3.64 -0.17 45.68
N GLY A 277 -3.83 -1.30 46.36
CA GLY A 277 -2.77 -2.20 46.80
C GLY A 277 -3.06 -2.90 48.12
N GLU A 278 -2.06 -3.62 48.61
CA GLU A 278 -2.12 -4.30 49.90
C GLU A 278 -1.44 -3.44 50.96
N TYR A 279 -2.17 -3.07 52.00
CA TYR A 279 -1.67 -2.31 53.14
C TYR A 279 -1.53 -3.25 54.34
N THR A 280 -0.34 -3.38 54.87
CA THR A 280 -0.04 -4.21 56.04
C THR A 280 0.38 -3.31 57.19
N GLY A 281 -0.29 -3.41 58.33
CA GLY A 281 0.01 -2.58 59.49
C GLY A 281 -0.02 -3.35 60.79
N THR A 282 0.53 -2.75 61.84
CA THR A 282 0.51 -3.31 63.20
C THR A 282 -0.13 -2.31 64.16
N VAL A 283 -1.19 -2.75 64.85
CA VAL A 283 -1.80 -1.99 65.95
C VAL A 283 -1.22 -2.48 67.25
N ARG A 284 -0.77 -1.56 68.08
CA ARG A 284 -0.31 -1.84 69.44
C ARG A 284 -1.30 -1.30 70.45
N MET A 285 -1.70 -2.16 71.37
CA MET A 285 -2.53 -1.79 72.51
C MET A 285 -1.73 -2.03 73.78
N ALA A 286 -1.45 -0.95 74.51
CA ALA A 286 -0.64 -1.02 75.73
C ALA A 286 -1.54 -1.20 76.96
N VAL A 287 -1.12 -2.05 77.89
CA VAL A 287 -1.72 -2.15 79.21
C VAL A 287 -0.77 -1.44 80.18
N PRO A 288 -1.20 -0.44 80.98
CA PRO A 288 -0.30 0.40 81.78
C PRO A 288 0.69 -0.36 82.69
N GLN A 289 0.34 -1.57 83.12
CA GLN A 289 1.17 -2.41 84.00
C GLN A 289 1.47 -3.79 83.37
N GLY A 290 1.15 -3.98 82.08
CA GLY A 290 1.21 -5.27 81.39
C GLY A 290 2.06 -5.25 80.12
N VAL A 291 2.17 -6.41 79.49
CA VAL A 291 2.84 -6.53 78.18
C VAL A 291 1.92 -5.94 77.12
N ALA A 292 2.43 -5.00 76.33
CA ALA A 292 1.68 -4.46 75.21
C ALA A 292 1.46 -5.54 74.14
N VAL A 293 0.26 -5.58 73.57
CA VAL A 293 -0.11 -6.58 72.57
C VAL A 293 -0.14 -5.92 71.20
N GLU A 294 0.59 -6.54 70.26
CA GLU A 294 0.70 -6.09 68.87
C GLU A 294 -0.08 -7.06 67.98
N GLN A 295 -0.97 -6.52 67.14
CA GLN A 295 -1.77 -7.28 66.19
C GLN A 295 -1.50 -6.80 64.77
N PRO A 296 -0.98 -7.66 63.87
CA PRO A 296 -0.90 -7.35 62.46
C PRO A 296 -2.29 -7.37 61.83
N PHE A 297 -2.53 -6.48 60.87
CA PHE A 297 -3.74 -6.44 60.05
C PHE A 297 -3.38 -6.16 58.59
N THR A 298 -4.27 -6.55 57.69
CA THR A 298 -4.14 -6.29 56.25
C THR A 298 -5.39 -5.61 55.71
N VAL A 299 -5.19 -4.64 54.83
CA VAL A 299 -6.25 -3.91 54.12
C VAL A 299 -5.96 -3.98 52.64
N TRP A 300 -6.93 -4.43 51.85
CA TRP A 300 -6.85 -4.43 50.40
C TRP A 300 -7.66 -3.27 49.85
N VAL A 301 -6.99 -2.36 49.15
CA VAL A 301 -7.62 -1.25 48.45
C VAL A 301 -7.65 -1.60 46.96
N ARG A 302 -8.83 -1.60 46.36
CA ARG A 302 -9.00 -1.84 44.91
C ARG A 302 -9.67 -0.67 44.20
N THR A 303 -9.38 -0.53 42.92
CA THR A 303 -10.10 0.37 42.02
C THR A 303 -11.41 -0.29 41.54
N PRO A 304 -12.45 0.46 41.11
CA PRO A 304 -13.67 -0.14 40.57
C PRO A 304 -13.42 -0.79 39.20
N TRP A 305 -13.90 -2.03 39.01
CA TRP A 305 -13.70 -2.81 37.77
C TRP A 305 -14.18 -2.08 36.49
N LEU A 306 -15.16 -1.18 36.61
CA LEU A 306 -15.68 -0.34 35.53
C LEU A 306 -14.57 0.51 34.88
N TRP A 307 -13.58 0.91 35.65
CA TRP A 307 -12.42 1.65 35.13
C TRP A 307 -11.59 0.79 34.16
N GLY A 308 -11.40 -0.49 34.47
CA GLY A 308 -10.73 -1.45 33.58
C GLY A 308 -11.54 -1.67 32.30
N ALA A 309 -12.87 -1.79 32.41
CA ALA A 309 -13.75 -1.93 31.26
C ALA A 309 -13.67 -0.72 30.31
N LEU A 310 -13.67 0.50 30.86
CA LEU A 310 -13.55 1.74 30.07
C LEU A 310 -12.20 1.84 29.35
N LEU A 311 -11.10 1.47 30.02
CA LEU A 311 -9.78 1.48 29.40
C LEU A 311 -9.66 0.46 28.26
N ILE A 312 -10.21 -0.75 28.43
CA ILE A 312 -10.28 -1.74 27.36
C ILE A 312 -11.11 -1.20 26.18
N ALA A 313 -12.28 -0.61 26.44
CA ALA A 313 -13.10 -0.03 25.39
C ALA A 313 -12.37 1.11 24.64
N ALA A 314 -11.69 2.00 25.37
CA ALA A 314 -10.89 3.07 24.79
C ALA A 314 -9.74 2.53 23.92
N GLY A 315 -9.08 1.44 24.34
CA GLY A 315 -8.08 0.74 23.55
C GLY A 315 -8.66 0.19 22.24
N ALA A 316 -9.81 -0.48 22.30
CA ALA A 316 -10.46 -1.06 21.13
C ALA A 316 -10.88 0.00 20.09
N VAL A 317 -11.47 1.11 20.55
CA VAL A 317 -11.83 2.24 19.69
C VAL A 317 -10.59 2.87 19.04
N SER A 318 -9.51 3.03 19.81
CA SER A 318 -8.25 3.55 19.30
C SER A 318 -7.63 2.64 18.22
N SER A 319 -7.65 1.31 18.46
CA SER A 319 -7.18 0.31 17.50
C SER A 319 -7.99 0.33 16.19
N TYR A 320 -9.32 0.43 16.31
CA TYR A 320 -10.19 0.62 15.16
C TYR A 320 -9.88 1.92 14.40
N GLY A 321 -9.63 3.03 15.11
CA GLY A 321 -9.21 4.29 14.50
C GLY A 321 -7.90 4.18 13.70
N VAL A 322 -6.89 3.50 14.25
CA VAL A 322 -5.63 3.23 13.55
C VAL A 322 -5.85 2.33 12.33
N ARG A 323 -6.70 1.33 12.44
CA ARG A 323 -7.06 0.44 11.33
C ARG A 323 -7.79 1.19 10.22
N LEU A 324 -8.76 2.04 10.58
CA LEU A 324 -9.47 2.91 9.64
C LEU A 324 -8.50 3.86 8.92
N TYR A 325 -7.56 4.45 9.65
CA TYR A 325 -6.55 5.32 9.07
C TYR A 325 -5.63 4.57 8.10
N THR A 326 -5.10 3.41 8.50
CA THR A 326 -4.14 2.63 7.70
C THR A 326 -4.79 1.98 6.49
N GLN A 327 -6.02 1.46 6.61
CA GLN A 327 -6.71 0.75 5.54
C GLN A 327 -7.45 1.67 4.57
N ASN A 328 -7.99 2.81 5.04
CA ASN A 328 -8.84 3.67 4.20
C ASN A 328 -8.22 5.03 3.87
N ILE A 329 -7.57 5.70 4.83
CA ILE A 329 -7.12 7.10 4.64
C ILE A 329 -5.75 7.15 3.96
N ARG A 330 -4.77 6.39 4.46
CA ARG A 330 -3.40 6.37 3.93
C ARG A 330 -3.31 5.99 2.43
N PRO A 331 -3.90 4.88 1.95
CA PRO A 331 -3.79 4.52 0.53
C PRO A 331 -4.44 5.56 -0.38
N ARG A 332 -5.55 6.18 0.06
CA ARG A 332 -6.18 7.28 -0.69
C ARG A 332 -5.30 8.51 -0.80
N ALA A 333 -4.61 8.89 0.29
CA ALA A 333 -3.67 10.00 0.24
C ALA A 333 -2.53 9.72 -0.75
N GLN A 334 -2.00 8.49 -0.77
CA GLN A 334 -0.97 8.07 -1.73
C GLN A 334 -1.49 8.07 -3.17
N GLN A 335 -2.69 7.53 -3.41
CA GLN A 335 -3.34 7.55 -4.73
C GLN A 335 -3.58 8.98 -5.22
N LEU A 336 -4.04 9.88 -4.34
CA LEU A 336 -4.25 11.28 -4.66
C LEU A 336 -2.94 12.00 -5.00
N GLN A 337 -1.87 11.73 -4.25
CA GLN A 337 -0.54 12.28 -4.55
C GLN A 337 -0.03 11.80 -5.92
N ARG A 338 -0.14 10.50 -6.23
CA ARG A 338 0.23 9.94 -7.54
C ARG A 338 -0.61 10.54 -8.68
N ALA A 339 -1.92 10.63 -8.51
CA ALA A 339 -2.81 11.24 -9.51
C ALA A 339 -2.48 12.73 -9.75
N GLN A 340 -2.14 13.48 -8.69
CA GLN A 340 -1.70 14.87 -8.82
C GLN A 340 -0.34 15.00 -9.52
N ALA A 341 0.59 14.06 -9.29
CA ALA A 341 1.86 14.02 -10.00
C ALA A 341 1.66 13.77 -11.51
N LEU A 342 0.81 12.80 -11.88
CA LEU A 342 0.43 12.56 -13.27
C LEU A 342 -0.24 13.78 -13.90
N ARG A 343 -1.13 14.46 -13.17
CA ARG A 343 -1.78 15.70 -13.61
C ARG A 343 -0.77 16.82 -13.90
N ARG A 344 0.21 17.01 -13.02
CA ARG A 344 1.29 18.01 -13.21
C ARG A 344 2.14 17.66 -14.42
N ARG A 345 2.51 16.39 -14.58
CA ARG A 345 3.28 15.92 -15.75
C ARG A 345 2.52 16.14 -17.06
N ALA A 346 1.23 15.81 -17.11
CA ALA A 346 0.38 16.10 -18.26
C ALA A 346 0.29 17.60 -18.57
N ALA A 347 0.19 18.45 -17.55
CA ALA A 347 0.18 19.90 -17.75
C ALA A 347 1.51 20.45 -18.32
N VAL A 348 2.65 19.90 -17.91
CA VAL A 348 3.95 20.25 -18.48
C VAL A 348 4.05 19.80 -19.94
N LEU A 349 3.63 18.58 -20.27
CA LEU A 349 3.66 18.06 -21.63
C LEU A 349 2.74 18.84 -22.58
N LEU A 350 1.64 19.41 -22.08
CA LEU A 350 0.71 20.24 -22.85
C LEU A 350 1.25 21.64 -23.18
N ASN A 351 2.20 22.16 -22.40
CA ASN A 351 2.77 23.48 -22.65
C ASN A 351 3.74 23.43 -23.83
N GLY A 352 3.50 24.26 -24.85
CA GLY A 352 4.37 24.37 -26.03
C GLY A 352 4.09 23.36 -27.15
N GLN A 353 2.98 22.60 -27.08
CA GLN A 353 2.52 21.75 -28.18
C GLN A 353 1.67 22.53 -29.17
N ASP A 354 1.63 22.05 -30.41
CA ASP A 354 0.70 22.48 -31.46
C ASP A 354 -0.76 22.14 -31.12
N GLU A 355 -1.71 22.81 -31.79
CA GLU A 355 -3.14 22.76 -31.44
C GLU A 355 -3.73 21.34 -31.56
N GLU A 356 -3.28 20.54 -32.53
CA GLU A 356 -3.73 19.16 -32.73
C GLU A 356 -3.24 18.24 -31.60
N THR A 357 -1.93 18.24 -31.31
CA THR A 357 -1.33 17.50 -30.19
C THR A 357 -1.94 17.91 -28.86
N ARG A 358 -2.18 19.21 -28.68
CA ARG A 358 -2.81 19.75 -27.47
C ARG A 358 -4.23 19.22 -27.27
N ARG A 359 -5.03 19.02 -28.32
CA ARG A 359 -6.38 18.43 -28.21
C ARG A 359 -6.34 17.01 -27.65
N VAL A 360 -5.46 16.15 -28.19
CA VAL A 360 -5.27 14.77 -27.70
C VAL A 360 -4.82 14.77 -26.24
N GLY A 361 -3.86 15.63 -25.89
CA GLY A 361 -3.39 15.75 -24.50
C GLY A 361 -4.45 16.29 -23.54
N LEU A 362 -5.37 17.14 -23.99
CA LEU A 362 -6.49 17.62 -23.18
C LEU A 362 -7.48 16.49 -22.85
N GLU A 363 -7.70 15.55 -23.76
CA GLU A 363 -8.53 14.36 -23.50
C GLU A 363 -7.89 13.43 -22.46
N VAL A 364 -6.58 13.15 -22.59
CA VAL A 364 -5.81 12.39 -21.58
C VAL A 364 -5.86 13.10 -20.22
N ARG A 365 -5.68 14.43 -20.21
CA ARG A 365 -5.79 15.24 -18.99
C ARG A 365 -7.20 15.24 -18.41
N ALA A 366 -8.25 15.28 -19.22
CA ALA A 366 -9.63 15.22 -18.74
C ALA A 366 -9.91 13.89 -18.02
N ARG A 367 -9.33 12.78 -18.49
CA ARG A 367 -9.39 11.48 -17.80
C ARG A 367 -8.60 11.46 -16.49
N ILE A 368 -7.42 12.08 -16.44
CA ILE A 368 -6.69 12.28 -15.17
C ILE A 368 -7.52 13.13 -14.19
N ASP A 369 -8.14 14.21 -14.67
CA ASP A 369 -8.95 15.12 -13.85
C ASP A 369 -10.22 14.42 -13.34
N SER A 370 -10.84 13.53 -14.14
CA SER A 370 -11.97 12.70 -13.71
C SER A 370 -11.56 11.64 -12.69
N LEU A 371 -10.34 11.10 -12.76
CA LEU A 371 -9.79 10.24 -11.71
C LEU A 371 -9.54 11.02 -10.42
N VAL A 372 -8.94 12.21 -10.50
CA VAL A 372 -8.70 13.06 -9.33
C VAL A 372 -10.02 13.46 -8.66
N SER A 373 -11.04 13.80 -9.43
CA SER A 373 -12.36 14.13 -8.86
C SER A 373 -13.04 12.91 -8.23
N ARG A 374 -12.94 11.72 -8.83
CA ARG A 374 -13.43 10.46 -8.23
C ARG A 374 -12.70 10.10 -6.94
N ILE A 375 -11.37 10.25 -6.88
CA ILE A 375 -10.58 10.01 -5.66
C ILE A 375 -10.94 11.02 -4.55
N ARG A 376 -11.23 12.28 -4.91
CA ARG A 376 -11.66 13.33 -3.96
C ARG A 376 -13.11 13.21 -3.52
N GLY A 377 -13.93 12.46 -4.26
CA GLY A 377 -15.34 12.26 -3.95
C GLY A 377 -15.57 11.65 -2.56
N PRO A 378 -16.77 11.84 -1.98
CA PRO A 378 -17.11 11.32 -0.66
C PRO A 378 -16.90 9.80 -0.58
N LEU A 379 -16.50 9.31 0.60
CA LEU A 379 -16.04 7.94 0.94
C LEU A 379 -16.93 6.75 0.48
N ARG A 380 -18.07 6.97 -0.18
CA ARG A 380 -19.06 5.95 -0.49
C ARG A 380 -18.70 5.18 -1.76
N GLY A 381 -18.22 3.95 -1.58
CA GLY A 381 -18.34 2.86 -2.56
C GLY A 381 -17.29 2.76 -3.66
N GLY A 382 -16.64 3.85 -4.06
CA GLY A 382 -15.58 3.78 -5.06
C GLY A 382 -14.23 3.44 -4.43
N ARG A 383 -13.86 2.16 -4.32
CA ARG A 383 -12.44 1.81 -4.44
C ARG A 383 -12.08 2.20 -5.87
N VAL A 384 -11.55 3.41 -6.07
CA VAL A 384 -10.91 3.75 -7.35
C VAL A 384 -9.83 2.69 -7.51
N ALA A 385 -10.05 1.79 -8.46
CA ALA A 385 -9.21 0.62 -8.60
C ALA A 385 -7.80 1.15 -8.87
N GLU A 386 -6.82 0.71 -8.11
CA GLU A 386 -5.42 1.00 -8.38
C GLU A 386 -5.06 0.69 -9.85
N ALA A 387 -5.79 -0.26 -10.45
CA ALA A 387 -5.82 -0.55 -11.88
C ALA A 387 -6.15 0.66 -12.79
N GLU A 388 -7.12 1.51 -12.44
CA GLU A 388 -7.43 2.70 -13.24
C GLU A 388 -6.28 3.72 -13.20
N LEU A 389 -5.66 3.92 -12.03
CA LEU A 389 -4.51 4.81 -11.90
C LEU A 389 -3.29 4.23 -12.64
N ALA A 390 -3.05 2.93 -12.50
CA ALA A 390 -1.98 2.20 -13.19
C ALA A 390 -2.15 2.21 -14.71
N ARG A 391 -3.38 2.32 -15.22
CA ARG A 391 -3.67 2.44 -16.65
C ARG A 391 -3.32 3.81 -17.24
N VAL A 392 -3.49 4.88 -16.48
CA VAL A 392 -3.26 6.24 -17.00
C VAL A 392 -1.78 6.58 -17.10
N GLU A 393 -0.92 5.90 -16.35
CA GLU A 393 0.52 6.06 -16.48
C GLU A 393 1.09 5.67 -17.87
N PRO A 394 0.81 4.49 -18.44
CA PRO A 394 1.22 4.14 -19.79
C PRO A 394 0.54 5.01 -20.85
N GLU A 395 -0.70 5.46 -20.66
CA GLU A 395 -1.32 6.46 -21.56
C GLU A 395 -0.48 7.74 -21.64
N LEU A 396 -0.03 8.25 -20.50
CA LEU A 396 0.78 9.48 -20.45
C LEU A 396 2.17 9.28 -21.08
N ARG A 397 2.79 8.10 -20.88
CA ARG A 397 4.07 7.75 -21.51
C ARG A 397 3.93 7.58 -23.03
N LEU A 398 2.84 6.99 -23.49
CA LEU A 398 2.51 6.87 -24.90
C LEU A 398 2.28 8.25 -25.52
N TYR A 399 1.53 9.13 -24.85
CA TYR A 399 1.33 10.51 -25.28
C TYR A 399 2.66 11.27 -25.42
N GLU A 400 3.59 11.13 -24.47
CA GLU A 400 4.92 11.75 -24.54
C GLU A 400 5.75 11.24 -25.75
N ALA A 401 5.76 9.93 -25.98
CA ALA A 401 6.43 9.33 -27.13
C ALA A 401 5.79 9.77 -28.45
N TRP A 402 4.46 9.78 -28.50
CA TRP A 402 3.68 10.25 -29.64
C TRP A 402 3.96 11.73 -29.96
N CYS A 403 3.94 12.63 -28.97
CA CYS A 403 4.30 14.05 -29.17
C CYS A 403 5.71 14.23 -29.75
N THR A 404 6.63 13.34 -29.40
CA THR A 404 8.02 13.40 -29.89
C THR A 404 8.10 12.88 -31.32
N GLY A 405 7.51 11.70 -31.58
CA GLY A 405 7.42 11.14 -32.94
C GLY A 405 6.66 12.03 -33.91
N THR A 406 5.57 12.68 -33.48
CA THR A 406 4.82 13.65 -34.31
C THR A 406 5.66 14.88 -34.64
N ARG A 407 6.42 15.44 -33.69
CA ARG A 407 7.32 16.57 -33.95
C ARG A 407 8.45 16.19 -34.91
N GLU A 408 9.05 15.02 -34.73
CA GLU A 408 10.09 14.49 -35.62
C GLU A 408 9.52 14.25 -37.03
N LEU A 409 8.33 13.66 -37.14
CA LEU A 409 7.67 13.41 -38.42
C LEU A 409 7.22 14.71 -39.09
N GLN A 410 6.75 15.71 -38.33
CA GLN A 410 6.36 17.02 -38.86
C GLN A 410 7.56 17.84 -39.34
N ALA A 411 8.74 17.68 -38.71
CA ALA A 411 9.99 18.28 -39.18
C ALA A 411 10.45 17.72 -40.55
N LEU A 412 9.98 16.51 -40.89
CA LEU A 412 10.17 15.93 -42.22
C LEU A 412 9.14 16.51 -43.22
N PRO A 413 9.56 16.80 -44.46
CA PRO A 413 8.67 17.20 -45.52
C PRO A 413 7.74 16.03 -45.88
N ARG A 414 6.55 16.32 -46.40
CA ARG A 414 5.47 15.34 -46.53
C ARG A 414 5.87 14.12 -47.35
N GLU A 415 6.75 14.29 -48.32
CA GLU A 415 7.20 13.24 -49.25
C GLU A 415 8.16 12.24 -48.61
N LEU A 416 8.86 12.63 -47.54
CA LEU A 416 9.85 11.78 -46.83
C LEU A 416 9.28 11.15 -45.56
N ARG A 417 7.99 11.39 -45.28
CA ARG A 417 7.33 10.80 -44.10
C ARG A 417 7.15 9.31 -44.35
N PRO A 418 7.75 8.43 -43.53
CA PRO A 418 7.58 7.01 -43.68
C PRO A 418 6.10 6.66 -43.45
N ALA A 419 5.47 5.98 -44.41
CA ALA A 419 4.07 5.56 -44.29
C ALA A 419 3.84 4.72 -43.03
N GLN A 420 4.82 3.88 -42.67
CA GLN A 420 4.78 3.06 -41.45
C GLN A 420 4.84 3.89 -40.16
N ALA A 421 5.56 5.02 -40.15
CA ALA A 421 5.65 5.88 -38.98
C ALA A 421 4.36 6.70 -38.81
N SER A 422 3.78 7.18 -39.92
CA SER A 422 2.47 7.86 -39.87
C SER A 422 1.38 6.91 -39.39
N THR A 423 1.30 5.67 -39.90
CA THR A 423 0.27 4.72 -39.44
C THR A 423 0.40 4.39 -37.96
N LEU A 424 1.62 4.22 -37.43
CA LEU A 424 1.79 3.96 -35.99
C LEU A 424 1.42 5.18 -35.12
N LEU A 425 1.73 6.40 -35.57
CA LEU A 425 1.34 7.62 -34.87
C LEU A 425 -0.18 7.81 -34.90
N ASP A 426 -0.85 7.50 -36.02
CA ASP A 426 -2.31 7.56 -36.15
C ASP A 426 -3.01 6.52 -35.26
N GLU A 427 -2.46 5.29 -35.19
CA GLU A 427 -2.94 4.25 -34.29
C GLU A 427 -2.78 4.64 -32.81
N ALA A 428 -1.63 5.22 -32.45
CA ALA A 428 -1.37 5.69 -31.10
C ALA A 428 -2.28 6.87 -30.73
N GLU A 429 -2.51 7.80 -31.65
CA GLU A 429 -3.47 8.89 -31.47
C GLU A 429 -4.88 8.33 -31.22
N THR A 430 -5.32 7.37 -32.03
CA THR A 430 -6.63 6.74 -31.90
C THR A 430 -6.78 6.04 -30.53
N SER A 431 -5.76 5.30 -30.10
CA SER A 431 -5.71 4.68 -28.77
C SER A 431 -5.81 5.72 -27.65
N LEU A 432 -5.06 6.82 -27.76
CA LEU A 432 -5.05 7.92 -26.78
C LEU A 432 -6.39 8.64 -26.74
N ARG A 433 -7.12 8.78 -27.85
CA ARG A 433 -8.46 9.38 -27.85
C ARG A 433 -9.49 8.49 -27.17
N ILE A 434 -9.48 7.19 -27.48
CA ILE A 434 -10.45 6.21 -26.93
C ILE A 434 -10.34 6.08 -25.41
N GLY A 435 -9.11 6.05 -24.84
CA GLY A 435 -8.87 5.96 -23.39
C GLY A 435 -9.39 4.68 -22.71
N LYS A 436 -9.86 3.71 -23.49
CA LYS A 436 -10.34 2.39 -23.05
C LYS A 436 -9.51 1.23 -23.62
N VAL A 437 -8.28 1.51 -24.06
CA VAL A 437 -7.33 0.51 -24.57
C VAL A 437 -6.65 -0.24 -23.41
N PRO A 438 -6.53 -1.58 -23.45
CA PRO A 438 -5.84 -2.35 -22.40
C PRO A 438 -4.36 -1.93 -22.27
N THR A 439 -3.80 -2.03 -21.07
CA THR A 439 -2.43 -1.58 -20.76
C THR A 439 -1.36 -2.27 -21.59
N GLU A 440 -1.53 -3.57 -21.86
CA GLU A 440 -0.61 -4.36 -22.70
C GLU A 440 -0.49 -3.76 -24.11
N ARG A 441 -1.62 -3.38 -24.71
CA ARG A 441 -1.63 -2.77 -26.05
C ARG A 441 -1.00 -1.39 -26.07
N LEU A 442 -1.18 -0.59 -25.02
CA LEU A 442 -0.51 0.71 -24.88
C LEU A 442 1.01 0.55 -24.76
N GLU A 443 1.48 -0.46 -24.03
CA GLU A 443 2.91 -0.76 -23.89
C GLU A 443 3.53 -1.30 -25.18
N GLU A 444 2.81 -2.16 -25.93
CA GLU A 444 3.20 -2.59 -27.27
C GLU A 444 3.36 -1.39 -28.22
N GLN A 445 2.37 -0.50 -28.27
CA GLN A 445 2.42 0.72 -29.08
C GLN A 445 3.57 1.64 -28.65
N LEU A 446 3.80 1.80 -27.34
CA LEU A 446 4.91 2.57 -26.81
C LEU A 446 6.27 1.98 -27.24
N LYS A 447 6.41 0.65 -27.17
CA LYS A 447 7.62 -0.06 -27.61
C LYS A 447 7.83 0.08 -29.12
N ALA A 448 6.77 -0.01 -29.91
CA ALA A 448 6.82 0.17 -31.35
C ALA A 448 7.24 1.60 -31.73
N LEU A 449 6.64 2.63 -31.10
CA LEU A 449 6.99 4.03 -31.33
C LEU A 449 8.43 4.36 -30.90
N ARG A 450 8.87 3.88 -29.73
CA ARG A 450 10.26 4.09 -29.27
C ARG A 450 11.29 3.30 -30.08
N GLY A 451 10.88 2.16 -30.63
CA GLY A 451 11.75 1.33 -31.48
C GLY A 451 11.88 1.86 -32.90
N GLN A 452 10.94 2.70 -33.36
CA GLN A 452 11.06 3.37 -34.64
C GLN A 452 12.07 4.51 -34.55
N ASN A 453 13.24 4.30 -35.17
CA ASN A 453 14.17 5.37 -35.43
C ASN A 453 13.68 6.16 -36.67
N VAL A 454 12.93 7.23 -36.45
CA VAL A 454 12.36 8.07 -37.52
C VAL A 454 13.45 8.57 -38.47
N GLU A 455 14.66 8.84 -37.97
CA GLU A 455 15.80 9.26 -38.79
C GLU A 455 16.29 8.17 -39.74
N GLU A 456 16.32 6.90 -39.30
CA GLU A 456 16.71 5.78 -40.15
C GLU A 456 15.67 5.51 -41.25
N LEU A 457 14.39 5.60 -40.90
CA LEU A 457 13.30 5.46 -41.87
C LEU A 457 13.32 6.62 -42.89
N ALA A 458 13.54 7.85 -42.44
CA ALA A 458 13.70 9.00 -43.32
C ALA A 458 14.93 8.86 -44.24
N ARG A 459 16.04 8.35 -43.70
CA ARG A 459 17.26 8.04 -44.47
C ARG A 459 16.98 6.98 -45.54
N ALA A 460 16.26 5.91 -45.20
CA ALA A 460 15.88 4.88 -46.16
C ALA A 460 14.96 5.43 -47.26
N GLY A 461 13.97 6.25 -46.89
CA GLY A 461 13.08 6.92 -47.84
C GLY A 461 13.83 7.85 -48.80
N LEU A 462 14.75 8.66 -48.28
CA LEU A 462 15.57 9.55 -49.10
C LEU A 462 16.53 8.77 -50.01
N LYS A 463 17.11 7.65 -49.53
CA LYS A 463 17.93 6.75 -50.37
C LYS A 463 17.14 6.16 -51.54
N ALA A 464 15.89 5.74 -51.31
CA ALA A 464 15.03 5.21 -52.37
C ALA A 464 14.71 6.29 -53.43
N LYS A 465 14.37 7.51 -52.98
CA LYS A 465 14.11 8.65 -53.86
C LYS A 465 15.34 9.11 -54.65
N LEU A 466 16.52 9.06 -54.02
CA LEU A 466 17.80 9.31 -54.67
C LEU A 466 18.05 8.31 -55.79
N ALA A 467 17.88 7.01 -55.54
CA ALA A 467 18.08 5.97 -56.54
C ALA A 467 17.11 6.11 -57.73
N GLU A 468 15.86 6.49 -57.46
CA GLU A 468 14.85 6.78 -58.48
C GLU A 468 15.29 7.96 -59.38
N LEU A 469 15.66 9.09 -58.78
CA LEU A 469 16.12 10.28 -59.51
C LEU A 469 17.41 10.02 -60.29
N GLU A 470 18.35 9.26 -59.72
CA GLU A 470 19.61 8.89 -60.37
C GLU A 470 19.35 8.02 -61.62
N THR A 471 18.38 7.10 -61.55
CA THR A 471 17.95 6.26 -62.68
C THR A 471 17.31 7.11 -63.78
N GLN A 472 16.41 8.03 -63.41
CA GLN A 472 15.77 8.96 -64.33
C GLN A 472 16.77 9.92 -65.00
N ALA A 473 17.73 10.44 -64.24
CA ALA A 473 18.79 11.31 -64.73
C ALA A 473 19.71 10.59 -65.72
N ARG A 474 20.12 9.34 -65.43
CA ARG A 474 20.92 8.52 -66.36
C ARG A 474 20.17 8.22 -67.65
N ALA A 475 18.91 7.83 -67.56
CA ALA A 475 18.09 7.56 -68.74
C ALA A 475 17.93 8.82 -69.62
N LEU A 476 17.74 9.98 -69.00
CA LEU A 476 17.65 11.26 -69.71
C LEU A 476 18.99 11.68 -70.33
N ALA A 477 20.11 11.47 -69.62
CA ALA A 477 21.45 11.75 -70.15
C ALA A 477 21.77 10.87 -71.37
N GLN A 478 21.43 9.57 -71.32
CA GLN A 478 21.59 8.66 -72.46
C GLN A 478 20.73 9.10 -73.66
N LYS A 479 19.52 9.60 -73.43
CA LYS A 479 18.63 10.10 -74.48
C LYS A 479 19.18 11.37 -75.15
N LEU A 480 19.81 12.25 -74.38
CA LEU A 480 20.33 13.54 -74.86
C LEU A 480 21.74 13.46 -75.47
N GLY A 481 22.51 12.41 -75.16
CA GLY A 481 23.86 12.23 -75.70
C GLY A 481 24.81 13.38 -75.31
N ASP A 482 25.61 13.85 -76.27
CA ASP A 482 26.62 14.90 -76.08
C ASP A 482 26.05 16.34 -76.12
N ASP A 483 24.72 16.49 -76.10
CA ASP A 483 24.09 17.80 -76.03
C ASP A 483 24.48 18.56 -74.75
N SER A 484 24.42 19.90 -74.81
CA SER A 484 24.72 20.76 -73.65
C SER A 484 23.92 20.40 -72.38
N LEU A 485 22.70 19.87 -72.54
CA LEU A 485 21.88 19.37 -71.43
C LEU A 485 22.33 17.99 -70.92
N GLY A 486 22.75 17.11 -71.82
CA GLY A 486 23.35 15.81 -71.47
C GLY A 486 24.63 16.01 -70.66
N PHE A 487 25.46 16.98 -71.05
CA PHE A 487 26.67 17.37 -70.30
C PHE A 487 26.34 17.82 -68.87
N ARG A 488 25.33 18.69 -68.67
CA ARG A 488 24.91 19.13 -67.33
C ARG A 488 24.41 17.96 -66.47
N LEU A 489 23.62 17.05 -67.04
CA LEU A 489 23.19 15.86 -66.31
C LEU A 489 24.38 15.00 -65.87
N MET A 490 25.34 14.77 -66.78
CA MET A 490 26.45 13.86 -66.54
C MET A 490 27.51 14.43 -65.59
N TYR A 491 27.83 15.72 -65.69
CA TYR A 491 28.93 16.33 -64.95
C TYR A 491 28.51 17.23 -63.79
N GLU A 492 27.26 17.68 -63.72
CA GLU A 492 26.77 18.50 -62.60
C GLU A 492 25.80 17.69 -61.72
N LEU A 493 24.75 17.12 -62.30
CA LEU A 493 23.69 16.46 -61.52
C LEU A 493 24.13 15.11 -60.92
N LEU A 494 24.70 14.21 -61.73
CA LEU A 494 25.10 12.88 -61.24
C LEU A 494 26.14 12.94 -60.11
N PRO A 495 27.19 13.78 -60.19
CA PRO A 495 28.11 13.98 -59.06
C PRO A 495 27.41 14.54 -57.81
N LEU A 496 26.49 15.51 -57.97
CA LEU A 496 25.71 16.04 -56.84
C LEU A 496 24.88 14.95 -56.15
N LEU A 497 24.28 14.03 -56.92
CA LEU A 497 23.56 12.88 -56.36
C LEU A 497 24.48 11.87 -55.64
N GLN A 498 25.72 11.69 -56.12
CA GLN A 498 26.72 10.87 -55.42
C GLN A 498 27.14 11.50 -54.10
N ASP A 499 27.32 12.81 -54.06
CA ASP A 499 27.61 13.55 -52.83
C ASP A 499 26.48 13.40 -51.81
N VAL A 500 25.22 13.53 -52.25
CA VAL A 500 24.04 13.30 -51.38
C VAL A 500 24.07 11.90 -50.79
N ARG A 501 24.38 10.88 -51.60
CA ARG A 501 24.51 9.49 -51.15
C ARG A 501 25.60 9.33 -50.10
N ALA A 502 26.77 9.94 -50.33
CA ALA A 502 27.88 9.92 -49.38
C ALA A 502 27.51 10.60 -48.05
N ARG A 503 26.78 11.73 -48.09
CA ARG A 503 26.27 12.41 -46.88
C ARG A 503 25.25 11.56 -46.12
N LEU A 504 24.37 10.85 -46.84
CA LEU A 504 23.42 9.91 -46.21
C LEU A 504 24.12 8.75 -45.51
N ASP A 505 25.20 8.24 -46.11
CA ASP A 505 26.01 7.17 -45.53
C ASP A 505 26.81 7.65 -44.30
N GLN A 506 27.18 8.93 -44.26
CA GLN A 506 27.78 9.60 -43.09
C GLN A 506 26.77 9.93 -41.98
N GLY A 507 25.46 9.80 -42.25
CA GLY A 507 24.39 10.09 -41.30
C GLY A 507 23.95 11.55 -41.22
N ASP A 508 24.48 12.44 -42.05
CA ASP A 508 24.10 13.85 -42.11
C ASP A 508 22.83 14.04 -42.97
N LEU A 509 21.68 13.73 -42.38
CA LEU A 509 20.39 13.76 -43.06
C LEU A 509 19.98 15.17 -43.50
N ALA A 510 20.33 16.20 -42.71
CA ALA A 510 19.94 17.58 -42.99
C ALA A 510 20.68 18.13 -44.23
N THR A 511 22.00 17.97 -44.28
CA THR A 511 22.81 18.40 -45.44
C THR A 511 22.47 17.58 -46.67
N ALA A 512 22.31 16.25 -46.53
CA ALA A 512 21.91 15.40 -47.64
C ALA A 512 20.56 15.83 -48.23
N ARG A 513 19.58 16.16 -47.40
CA ARG A 513 18.28 16.66 -47.85
C ARG A 513 18.42 17.99 -48.62
N GLN A 514 19.19 18.93 -48.10
CA GLN A 514 19.39 20.22 -48.78
C GLN A 514 20.03 20.02 -50.16
N GLN A 515 21.07 19.18 -50.25
CA GLN A 515 21.71 18.86 -51.52
C GLN A 515 20.79 18.08 -52.46
N PHE A 516 19.93 17.20 -51.93
CA PHE A 516 18.95 16.49 -52.73
C PHE A 516 17.93 17.43 -53.37
N GLU A 517 17.41 18.42 -52.62
CA GLU A 517 16.52 19.44 -53.18
C GLU A 517 17.22 20.30 -54.24
N MET A 518 18.51 20.62 -54.05
CA MET A 518 19.32 21.26 -55.09
C MET A 518 19.44 20.37 -56.34
N ALA A 519 19.62 19.06 -56.17
CA ALA A 519 19.69 18.09 -57.27
C ALA A 519 18.35 18.02 -58.01
N ARG A 520 17.24 17.90 -57.28
CA ARG A 520 15.88 17.91 -57.84
C ARG A 520 15.63 19.18 -58.63
N ARG A 521 16.07 20.33 -58.11
CA ARG A 521 15.91 21.61 -58.82
C ARG A 521 16.74 21.66 -60.10
N SER A 522 18.00 21.24 -60.05
CA SER A 522 18.85 21.15 -61.25
C SER A 522 18.23 20.23 -62.31
N TYR A 523 17.73 19.06 -61.89
CA TYR A 523 17.02 18.13 -62.78
C TYR A 523 15.76 18.77 -63.39
N PHE A 524 14.96 19.47 -62.58
CA PHE A 524 13.79 20.22 -63.05
C PHE A 524 14.14 21.29 -64.08
N ASP A 525 15.23 22.04 -63.87
CA ASP A 525 15.68 23.06 -64.80
C ASP A 525 16.13 22.46 -66.14
N VAL A 526 16.76 21.28 -66.12
CA VAL A 526 17.09 20.51 -67.33
C VAL A 526 15.82 20.08 -68.06
N LEU A 527 14.80 19.56 -67.38
CA LEU A 527 13.53 19.20 -68.00
C LEU A 527 12.83 20.40 -68.66
N CYS A 528 12.79 21.55 -67.97
CA CYS A 528 12.25 22.77 -68.53
C CYS A 528 13.04 23.25 -69.75
N ALA A 529 14.37 23.10 -69.75
CA ALA A 529 15.21 23.43 -70.89
C ALA A 529 14.99 22.46 -72.06
N GLU A 530 14.87 21.16 -71.81
CA GLU A 530 14.57 20.14 -72.83
C GLU A 530 13.26 20.44 -73.53
N LEU A 531 12.18 20.71 -72.77
CA LEU A 531 10.90 21.08 -73.37
C LEU A 531 10.98 22.41 -74.13
N SER A 532 11.69 23.40 -73.58
CA SER A 532 11.88 24.68 -74.27
C SER A 532 12.65 24.53 -75.59
N LEU A 533 13.61 23.61 -75.67
CA LEU A 533 14.34 23.29 -76.90
C LEU A 533 13.46 22.53 -77.89
N ALA A 534 12.70 21.54 -77.42
CA ALA A 534 11.78 20.76 -78.24
C ALA A 534 10.75 21.66 -78.96
N VAL A 535 10.22 22.65 -78.25
CA VAL A 535 9.24 23.60 -78.78
C VAL A 535 9.90 24.72 -79.61
N ALA A 536 11.17 25.02 -79.38
CA ALA A 536 11.94 25.98 -80.19
C ALA A 536 12.47 25.39 -81.51
N SER A 537 12.14 24.12 -81.83
CA SER A 537 12.54 23.50 -83.09
C SER A 537 12.13 24.37 -84.30
N PRO A 538 13.05 24.66 -85.23
CA PRO A 538 12.77 25.49 -86.40
C PRO A 538 11.80 24.83 -87.39
N ARG A 539 11.57 23.52 -87.27
CA ARG A 539 10.60 22.78 -88.08
C ARG A 539 9.32 22.58 -87.28
N ASN A 540 8.20 23.12 -87.79
CA ASN A 540 6.88 22.91 -87.23
C ASN A 540 6.45 21.44 -87.43
N PRO A 541 5.83 20.79 -86.43
CA PRO A 541 5.22 19.49 -86.60
C PRO A 541 4.10 19.56 -87.66
N ARG A 542 3.89 18.44 -88.38
CA ARG A 542 2.84 18.34 -89.40
C ARG A 542 1.46 18.59 -88.77
N GLY A 543 0.62 19.34 -89.48
CA GLY A 543 -0.71 19.77 -89.03
C GLY A 543 -0.73 21.18 -88.45
N PHE A 544 0.40 21.70 -87.96
CA PHE A 544 0.47 23.07 -87.45
C PHE A 544 0.72 24.09 -88.55
N SER A 545 -0.08 25.16 -88.57
CA SER A 545 0.34 26.40 -89.21
C SER A 545 1.52 27.03 -88.45
N LEU A 546 2.27 27.87 -89.15
CA LEU A 546 3.41 28.57 -88.56
C LEU A 546 2.99 29.56 -87.46
N GLU A 547 1.76 30.09 -87.53
CA GLU A 547 1.18 30.95 -86.50
C GLU A 547 0.77 30.15 -85.26
N GLU A 548 0.05 29.03 -85.43
CA GLU A 548 -0.36 28.16 -84.31
C GLU A 548 0.86 27.56 -83.58
N TRP A 549 1.91 27.19 -84.31
CA TRP A 549 3.13 26.71 -83.69
C TRP A 549 3.82 27.79 -82.86
N ARG A 550 3.84 29.04 -83.33
CA ARG A 550 4.39 30.18 -82.58
C ARG A 550 3.55 30.50 -81.34
N GLU A 551 2.22 30.43 -81.44
CA GLU A 551 1.30 30.62 -80.32
C GLU A 551 1.53 29.55 -79.24
N LEU A 552 1.49 28.27 -79.62
CA LEU A 552 1.79 27.15 -78.72
C LEU A 552 3.19 27.30 -78.08
N THR A 553 4.18 27.73 -78.87
CA THR A 553 5.54 27.97 -78.37
C THR A 553 5.58 29.05 -77.29
N THR A 554 4.85 30.14 -77.50
CA THR A 554 4.76 31.25 -76.56
C THR A 554 4.07 30.81 -75.27
N ASP A 555 2.95 30.10 -75.40
CA ASP A 555 2.17 29.60 -74.27
C ASP A 555 2.93 28.60 -73.42
N VAL A 556 3.61 27.61 -74.03
CA VAL A 556 4.42 26.64 -73.31
C VAL A 556 5.58 27.33 -72.60
N LYS A 557 6.25 28.29 -73.25
CA LYS A 557 7.35 29.06 -72.62
C LYS A 557 6.88 29.87 -71.42
N GLU A 558 5.71 30.49 -71.49
CA GLU A 558 5.16 31.25 -70.36
C GLU A 558 4.77 30.32 -69.20
N ARG A 559 4.16 29.17 -69.49
CA ARG A 559 3.88 28.14 -68.46
C ARG A 559 5.15 27.59 -67.81
N LEU A 560 6.21 27.37 -68.60
CA LEU A 560 7.52 26.95 -68.08
C LEU A 560 8.17 28.03 -67.21
N LYS A 561 8.01 29.31 -67.56
CA LYS A 561 8.46 30.43 -66.73
C LYS A 561 7.72 30.48 -65.39
N GLN A 562 6.40 30.26 -65.39
CA GLN A 562 5.60 30.14 -64.17
C GLN A 562 6.03 28.93 -63.33
N ALA A 563 6.29 27.80 -63.97
CA ALA A 563 6.78 26.59 -63.31
C ALA A 563 8.12 26.84 -62.60
N ARG A 564 9.07 27.54 -63.26
CA ARG A 564 10.36 27.94 -62.66
C ARG A 564 10.19 28.89 -61.49
N ALA A 565 9.37 29.92 -61.62
CA ALA A 565 9.12 30.87 -60.54
C ALA A 565 8.49 30.19 -59.31
N ARG A 566 7.63 29.18 -59.53
CA ARG A 566 7.03 28.42 -58.43
C ARG A 566 7.98 27.40 -57.81
N ALA A 567 8.86 26.81 -58.62
CA ALA A 567 9.89 25.89 -58.17
C ALA A 567 10.90 26.54 -57.21
N ASP A 568 11.03 27.88 -57.22
CA ASP A 568 11.87 28.61 -56.25
C ASP A 568 11.28 28.59 -54.83
N VAL A 569 9.97 28.37 -54.70
CA VAL A 569 9.24 28.24 -53.44
C VAL A 569 9.05 26.76 -53.06
N SER A 570 8.64 25.93 -54.02
CA SER A 570 8.43 24.50 -53.86
C SER A 570 8.71 23.80 -55.18
N VAL A 571 9.74 22.96 -55.20
CA VAL A 571 10.15 22.20 -56.38
C VAL A 571 9.01 21.29 -56.87
N ASP A 572 8.22 20.71 -55.96
CA ASP A 572 7.05 19.87 -56.27
C ASP A 572 5.95 20.63 -57.01
N ASP A 573 5.60 21.83 -56.55
CA ASP A 573 4.66 22.69 -57.27
C ASP A 573 5.20 23.06 -58.66
N GLY A 574 6.51 23.27 -58.78
CA GLY A 574 7.21 23.45 -60.05
C GLY A 574 7.02 22.27 -60.99
N PHE A 575 7.32 21.05 -60.53
CA PHE A 575 7.13 19.81 -61.29
C PHE A 575 5.68 19.63 -61.74
N ARG A 576 4.70 19.90 -60.88
CA ARG A 576 3.28 19.84 -61.24
C ARG A 576 2.92 20.82 -62.35
N LEU A 577 3.41 22.06 -62.29
CA LEU A 577 3.21 23.04 -63.35
C LEU A 577 3.93 22.68 -64.65
N TYR A 578 5.13 22.10 -64.56
CA TYR A 578 5.85 21.55 -65.71
C TYR A 578 5.07 20.40 -66.36
N GLN A 579 4.55 19.45 -65.58
CA GLN A 579 3.71 18.37 -66.09
C GLN A 579 2.46 18.93 -66.77
N GLY A 580 1.83 19.97 -66.21
CA GLY A 580 0.73 20.68 -66.85
C GLY A 580 1.12 21.35 -68.17
N ALA A 581 2.30 21.98 -68.25
CA ALA A 581 2.83 22.59 -69.47
C ALA A 581 3.13 21.51 -70.54
N TYR A 582 3.74 20.40 -70.14
CA TYR A 582 4.05 19.29 -71.01
C TYR A 582 2.79 18.56 -71.51
N ALA A 583 1.80 18.35 -70.64
CA ALA A 583 0.49 17.81 -71.02
C ALA A 583 -0.24 18.73 -72.01
N HIS A 584 -0.16 20.05 -71.83
CA HIS A 584 -0.71 21.03 -72.79
C HIS A 584 -0.03 20.92 -74.16
N TYR A 585 1.31 20.85 -74.17
CA TYR A 585 2.09 20.64 -75.39
C TYR A 585 1.69 19.35 -76.13
N VAL A 586 1.70 18.21 -75.43
CA VAL A 586 1.35 16.90 -76.01
C VAL A 586 -0.11 16.87 -76.47
N ARG A 587 -1.04 17.47 -75.72
CA ARG A 587 -2.45 17.56 -76.12
C ARG A 587 -2.60 18.23 -77.49
N ARG A 588 -1.91 19.36 -77.70
CA ARG A 588 -2.00 20.07 -78.96
C ARG A 588 -1.38 19.26 -80.10
N LEU A 589 -0.24 18.60 -79.87
CA LEU A 589 0.35 17.67 -80.84
C LEU A 589 -0.61 16.54 -81.25
N LEU A 590 -1.31 15.93 -80.29
CA LEU A 590 -2.27 14.86 -80.55
C LEU A 590 -3.46 15.33 -81.40
N LEU A 591 -3.97 16.53 -81.13
CA LEU A 591 -5.08 17.11 -81.89
C LEU A 591 -4.69 17.37 -83.36
N GLU A 592 -3.51 17.95 -83.60
CA GLU A 592 -3.07 18.20 -84.97
C GLU A 592 -2.74 16.91 -85.72
N LEU A 593 -2.12 15.93 -85.05
CA LEU A 593 -1.83 14.63 -85.69
C LEU A 593 -3.12 13.88 -86.04
N ARG A 594 -4.17 14.03 -85.23
CA ARG A 594 -5.49 13.49 -85.56
C ARG A 594 -6.04 14.09 -86.85
N GLY A 595 -6.01 15.43 -86.97
CA GLY A 595 -6.43 16.12 -88.18
C GLY A 595 -5.65 15.67 -89.42
N ALA A 596 -4.33 15.57 -89.29
CA ALA A 596 -3.45 15.08 -90.35
C ALA A 596 -3.73 13.61 -90.74
N LEU A 597 -4.13 12.77 -89.78
CA LEU A 597 -4.48 11.37 -90.02
C LEU A 597 -5.84 11.23 -90.71
N GLU A 598 -6.83 12.03 -90.31
CA GLU A 598 -8.14 12.09 -90.97
C GLU A 598 -8.01 12.57 -92.43
N GLU A 599 -7.18 13.59 -92.67
CA GLU A 599 -6.84 14.07 -94.02
C GLU A 599 -6.14 12.96 -94.84
N ALA A 600 -5.11 12.31 -94.29
CA ALA A 600 -4.41 11.22 -94.96
C ALA A 600 -5.33 10.04 -95.29
N ARG A 601 -6.26 9.71 -94.39
CA ARG A 601 -7.25 8.62 -94.57
C ARG A 601 -8.23 8.91 -95.70
N SER A 602 -8.63 10.18 -95.88
CA SER A 602 -9.53 10.58 -96.96
C SER A 602 -8.91 10.40 -98.36
N ALA A 603 -7.58 10.45 -98.46
CA ALA A 603 -6.82 10.29 -99.70
C ALA A 603 -6.21 8.88 -99.89
N ALA A 604 -6.43 7.95 -98.95
CA ALA A 604 -5.75 6.66 -98.90
C ALA A 604 -6.48 5.53 -99.65
N SER A 605 -5.68 4.63 -100.24
CA SER A 605 -6.15 3.34 -100.77
C SER A 605 -6.49 2.33 -99.66
N ASP A 606 -7.22 1.26 -99.97
CA ASP A 606 -7.69 0.30 -98.96
C ASP A 606 -6.54 -0.40 -98.20
N ALA A 607 -5.42 -0.68 -98.86
CA ALA A 607 -4.24 -1.23 -98.18
C ALA A 607 -3.58 -0.22 -97.22
N GLN A 608 -3.65 1.07 -97.52
CA GLN A 608 -3.10 2.13 -96.66
C GLN A 608 -4.02 2.44 -95.48
N LYS A 609 -5.33 2.28 -95.66
CA LYS A 609 -6.30 2.44 -94.55
C LYS A 609 -5.94 1.54 -93.37
N ALA A 610 -5.46 0.31 -93.62
CA ALA A 610 -5.03 -0.59 -92.56
C ALA A 610 -3.82 -0.06 -91.74
N GLU A 611 -2.82 0.55 -92.39
CA GLU A 611 -1.69 1.18 -91.70
C GLU A 611 -2.12 2.44 -90.94
N LEU A 612 -3.01 3.25 -91.52
CA LEU A 612 -3.57 4.43 -90.88
C LEU A 612 -4.47 4.08 -89.70
N ASP A 613 -5.20 2.97 -89.74
CA ASP A 613 -6.00 2.47 -88.61
C ASP A 613 -5.10 2.05 -87.44
N ASN A 614 -3.90 1.51 -87.71
CA ASN A 614 -2.91 1.23 -86.68
C ASN A 614 -2.33 2.52 -86.06
N ALA A 615 -2.02 3.53 -86.88
CA ALA A 615 -1.63 4.85 -86.38
C ALA A 615 -2.74 5.49 -85.53
N GLU A 616 -4.01 5.35 -85.93
CA GLU A 616 -5.18 5.83 -85.19
C GLU A 616 -5.31 5.10 -83.84
N ALA A 617 -5.08 3.79 -83.82
CA ALA A 617 -5.08 3.02 -82.57
C ALA A 617 -3.99 3.51 -81.60
N LYS A 618 -2.77 3.78 -82.08
CA LYS A 618 -1.70 4.37 -81.25
C LYS A 618 -2.00 5.78 -80.79
N LEU A 619 -2.68 6.58 -81.62
CA LEU A 619 -3.14 7.90 -81.23
C LEU A 619 -4.21 7.82 -80.11
N ARG A 620 -5.14 6.86 -80.18
CA ARG A 620 -6.11 6.61 -79.10
C ARG A 620 -5.43 6.16 -77.82
N GLU A 621 -4.44 5.26 -77.89
CA GLU A 621 -3.59 4.88 -76.75
C GLU A 621 -2.94 6.13 -76.11
N ALA A 622 -2.40 7.04 -76.94
CA ALA A 622 -1.78 8.28 -76.47
C ALA A 622 -2.78 9.23 -75.77
N MET A 623 -4.00 9.35 -76.30
CA MET A 623 -5.06 10.15 -75.67
C MET A 623 -5.52 9.57 -74.33
N LEU A 624 -5.61 8.23 -74.23
CA LEU A 624 -5.94 7.55 -72.97
C LEU A 624 -4.85 7.75 -71.91
N ALA A 625 -3.57 7.64 -72.29
CA ALA A 625 -2.45 7.95 -71.40
C ALA A 625 -2.49 9.41 -70.91
N LEU A 626 -2.80 10.36 -71.80
CA LEU A 626 -2.94 11.77 -71.40
C LEU A 626 -4.12 12.00 -70.45
N ALA A 627 -5.24 11.28 -70.64
CA ALA A 627 -6.40 11.34 -69.75
C ALA A 627 -6.10 10.73 -68.37
N ALA A 628 -5.15 9.78 -68.29
CA ALA A 628 -4.63 9.21 -67.06
C ALA A 628 -3.51 10.04 -66.41
N GLU A 629 -3.33 11.30 -66.82
CA GLU A 629 -2.29 12.22 -66.33
C GLU A 629 -0.84 11.73 -66.56
N SER A 630 -0.60 10.89 -67.58
CA SER A 630 0.75 10.40 -67.96
C SER A 630 1.26 11.00 -69.29
N PRO A 631 1.61 12.31 -69.33
CA PRO A 631 1.95 12.99 -70.58
C PRO A 631 3.24 12.47 -71.25
N HIS A 632 4.17 11.86 -70.51
CA HIS A 632 5.37 11.23 -71.07
C HIS A 632 5.06 9.96 -71.85
N GLU A 633 4.15 9.14 -71.34
CA GLU A 633 3.67 7.95 -72.05
C GLU A 633 2.85 8.36 -73.28
N ALA A 634 1.97 9.35 -73.14
CA ALA A 634 1.24 9.94 -74.26
C ALA A 634 2.20 10.45 -75.36
N ALA A 635 3.30 11.11 -74.99
CA ALA A 635 4.30 11.58 -75.95
C ALA A 635 5.07 10.43 -76.64
N ALA A 636 5.32 9.32 -75.95
CA ALA A 636 5.92 8.13 -76.55
C ALA A 636 4.98 7.51 -77.60
N LYS A 637 3.71 7.32 -77.23
CA LYS A 637 2.67 6.80 -78.12
C LYS A 637 2.37 7.73 -79.29
N TYR A 638 2.41 9.04 -79.07
CA TYR A 638 2.36 10.05 -80.13
C TYR A 638 3.49 9.85 -81.15
N ARG A 639 4.73 9.64 -80.70
CA ARG A 639 5.86 9.41 -81.61
C ARG A 639 5.67 8.13 -82.42
N GLU A 640 5.24 7.04 -81.79
CA GLU A 640 4.89 5.79 -82.48
C GLU A 640 3.83 6.02 -83.56
N ALA A 641 2.71 6.68 -83.22
CA ALA A 641 1.64 6.99 -84.16
C ALA A 641 2.13 7.86 -85.33
N ARG A 642 2.92 8.89 -85.02
CA ARG A 642 3.51 9.80 -86.01
C ARG A 642 4.46 9.06 -86.96
N ASP A 643 5.29 8.15 -86.44
CA ASP A 643 6.26 7.41 -87.24
C ASP A 643 5.55 6.40 -88.17
N ILE A 644 4.44 5.77 -87.71
CA ILE A 644 3.57 4.93 -88.56
C ILE A 644 2.92 5.77 -89.67
N LEU A 645 2.40 6.96 -89.35
CA LEU A 645 1.82 7.87 -90.33
C LEU A 645 2.86 8.27 -91.40
N HIS A 646 4.07 8.64 -90.97
CA HIS A 646 5.16 8.95 -91.89
C HIS A 646 5.53 7.75 -92.77
N HIS A 647 5.54 6.53 -92.22
CA HIS A 647 5.81 5.32 -92.99
C HIS A 647 4.73 5.10 -94.07
N ALA A 648 3.45 5.20 -93.72
CA ALA A 648 2.35 5.03 -94.65
C ALA A 648 2.40 6.05 -95.81
N GLN A 649 2.70 7.32 -95.49
CA GLN A 649 2.77 8.39 -96.49
C GLN A 649 4.03 8.31 -97.36
N THR A 650 5.19 7.98 -96.79
CA THR A 650 6.41 7.75 -97.59
C THR A 650 6.22 6.55 -98.53
N GLY A 651 5.53 5.49 -98.08
CA GLY A 651 5.11 4.37 -98.92
C GLY A 651 4.17 4.79 -100.05
N GLN A 652 3.25 5.73 -99.81
CA GLN A 652 2.35 6.29 -100.84
C GLN A 652 3.12 7.04 -101.92
N VAL A 653 3.98 7.97 -101.52
CA VAL A 653 4.76 8.78 -102.48
C VAL A 653 5.73 7.88 -103.25
N ARG A 654 6.31 6.86 -102.61
CA ARG A 654 7.14 5.86 -103.31
C ARG A 654 6.37 5.12 -104.40
N LYS A 655 5.22 4.53 -104.07
CA LYS A 655 4.36 3.83 -105.05
C LYS A 655 3.96 4.76 -106.19
N ARG A 656 3.71 6.04 -105.89
CA ARG A 656 3.38 7.06 -106.89
C ARG A 656 4.55 7.37 -107.81
N ILE A 657 5.76 7.54 -107.26
CA ILE A 657 7.00 7.73 -108.04
C ILE A 657 7.23 6.51 -108.95
N ASP A 658 7.07 5.29 -108.42
CA ASP A 658 7.26 4.05 -109.18
C ASP A 658 6.24 3.92 -110.31
N GLY A 659 4.96 4.22 -110.07
CA GLY A 659 3.93 4.23 -111.11
C GLY A 659 4.17 5.29 -112.19
N LEU A 660 4.65 6.49 -111.82
CA LEU A 660 5.05 7.51 -112.79
C LEU A 660 6.27 7.08 -113.61
N ARG A 661 7.24 6.38 -113.00
CA ARG A 661 8.39 5.82 -113.71
C ARG A 661 7.99 4.75 -114.72
N GLU A 662 7.07 3.85 -114.35
CA GLU A 662 6.52 2.85 -115.27
C GLU A 662 5.82 3.52 -116.46
N GLU A 663 5.05 4.58 -116.21
CA GLU A 663 4.38 5.34 -117.27
C GLU A 663 5.37 6.10 -118.17
N VAL A 664 6.40 6.73 -117.60
CA VAL A 664 7.49 7.36 -118.35
C VAL A 664 8.23 6.33 -119.20
N ALA A 665 8.55 5.16 -118.64
CA ALA A 665 9.23 4.08 -119.37
C ALA A 665 8.39 3.57 -120.55
N ARG A 666 7.07 3.41 -120.34
CA ARG A 666 6.13 3.06 -121.41
C ARG A 666 6.12 4.13 -122.51
N LYS A 667 5.89 5.41 -122.17
CA LYS A 667 5.88 6.51 -123.15
C LYS A 667 7.23 6.65 -123.88
N ARG A 668 8.35 6.39 -123.20
CA ARG A 668 9.69 6.41 -123.79
C ARG A 668 9.88 5.33 -124.85
N SER A 669 9.25 4.17 -124.70
CA SER A 669 9.28 3.10 -125.71
C SER A 669 8.42 3.40 -126.94
N GLU A 670 7.45 4.29 -126.81
CA GLU A 670 6.54 4.73 -127.88
C GLU A 670 7.04 6.00 -128.62
N ALA A 671 7.95 6.76 -127.99
CA ALA A 671 8.51 7.99 -128.53
C ALA A 671 9.36 7.74 -129.77
N THR A 672 9.14 8.52 -130.83
CA THR A 672 9.87 8.40 -132.10
C THR A 672 10.72 9.62 -132.43
N ALA A 673 10.47 10.75 -131.76
CA ALA A 673 11.22 12.00 -131.94
C ALA A 673 12.27 12.21 -130.82
N ASP A 674 13.41 12.80 -131.15
CA ASP A 674 14.44 13.13 -130.15
C ASP A 674 13.96 14.18 -129.13
N SER A 675 13.07 15.10 -129.52
CA SER A 675 12.49 16.09 -128.63
C SER A 675 11.62 15.47 -127.53
N GLU A 676 10.87 14.43 -127.89
CA GLU A 676 10.03 13.63 -127.00
C GLU A 676 10.87 12.90 -125.94
N LEU A 677 11.99 12.30 -126.37
CA LEU A 677 12.93 11.63 -125.47
C LEU A 677 13.59 12.61 -124.48
N HIS A 678 13.83 13.85 -124.89
CA HIS A 678 14.40 14.88 -124.02
C HIS A 678 13.44 15.30 -122.89
N GLU A 679 12.15 15.51 -123.21
CA GLU A 679 11.13 15.86 -122.21
C GLU A 679 10.92 14.74 -121.19
N LEU A 680 10.85 13.48 -121.64
CA LEU A 680 10.77 12.33 -120.74
C LEU A 680 12.02 12.18 -119.85
N GLY A 681 13.20 12.56 -120.35
CA GLY A 681 14.42 12.63 -119.56
C GLY A 681 14.35 13.69 -118.43
N HIS A 682 13.72 14.84 -118.68
CA HIS A 682 13.50 15.84 -117.63
C HIS A 682 12.53 15.35 -116.55
N ILE A 683 11.46 14.65 -116.95
CA ILE A 683 10.50 14.06 -116.01
C ILE A 683 11.18 12.99 -115.14
N ASP A 684 12.02 12.14 -115.73
CA ASP A 684 12.78 11.14 -114.98
C ASP A 684 13.77 11.78 -113.98
N SER A 685 14.39 12.90 -114.35
CA SER A 685 15.21 13.71 -113.44
C SER A 685 14.41 14.19 -112.22
N LEU A 686 13.19 14.72 -112.44
CA LEU A 686 12.32 15.15 -111.34
C LEU A 686 11.91 13.98 -110.43
N LEU A 687 11.66 12.79 -110.99
CA LEU A 687 11.34 11.59 -110.21
C LEU A 687 12.54 11.08 -109.41
N ASN A 688 13.76 11.20 -109.93
CA ASN A 688 14.99 10.90 -109.20
C ASN A 688 15.21 11.88 -108.04
N GLU A 689 14.99 13.17 -108.26
CA GLU A 689 15.02 14.18 -107.21
C GLU A 689 13.95 13.95 -106.14
N ALA A 690 12.74 13.54 -106.54
CA ALA A 690 11.66 13.19 -105.61
C ALA A 690 12.04 11.98 -104.75
N GLN A 691 12.64 10.95 -105.36
CA GLN A 691 13.10 9.76 -104.64
C GLN A 691 14.24 10.06 -103.65
N LEU A 692 15.19 10.92 -104.04
CA LEU A 692 16.26 11.38 -103.14
C LEU A 692 15.71 12.22 -101.98
N ALA A 693 14.66 13.00 -102.23
CA ALA A 693 13.92 13.74 -101.21
C ALA A 693 12.93 12.87 -100.42
N LEU A 694 12.82 11.56 -100.66
CA LEU A 694 11.85 10.70 -99.99
C LEU A 694 12.35 10.27 -98.60
N THR A 695 12.43 11.24 -97.69
CA THR A 695 12.65 11.04 -96.26
C THR A 695 11.43 11.55 -95.49
N PRO A 696 11.20 11.12 -94.23
CA PRO A 696 10.10 11.65 -93.41
C PRO A 696 10.11 13.18 -93.31
N GLU A 697 11.28 13.80 -93.35
CA GLU A 697 11.48 15.24 -93.18
C GLU A 697 11.26 16.04 -94.47
N THR A 698 11.55 15.43 -95.62
CA THR A 698 11.47 16.07 -96.96
C THR A 698 10.31 15.51 -97.79
N LEU A 699 9.37 14.80 -97.16
CA LEU A 699 8.23 14.16 -97.80
C LEU A 699 7.38 15.15 -98.62
N GLN A 700 7.21 16.39 -98.15
CA GLN A 700 6.43 17.41 -98.85
C GLN A 700 7.14 17.92 -100.12
N ASP A 701 8.48 18.02 -100.10
CA ASP A 701 9.29 18.33 -101.28
C ASP A 701 9.29 17.16 -102.28
N ALA A 702 9.36 15.92 -101.78
CA ALA A 702 9.24 14.72 -102.60
C ALA A 702 7.86 14.64 -103.30
N ASP A 703 6.78 14.91 -102.57
CA ASP A 703 5.43 14.89 -103.12
C ASP A 703 5.21 16.02 -104.13
N TYR A 704 5.69 17.24 -103.84
CA TYR A 704 5.68 18.35 -104.79
C TYR A 704 6.44 18.03 -106.09
N LYS A 705 7.61 17.41 -105.99
CA LYS A 705 8.39 16.99 -107.16
C LYS A 705 7.69 15.87 -107.94
N ALA A 706 7.05 14.92 -107.25
CA ALA A 706 6.23 13.88 -107.88
C ALA A 706 4.98 14.45 -108.57
N ASP A 707 4.32 15.45 -107.96
CA ASP A 707 3.22 16.21 -108.58
C ASP A 707 3.68 16.95 -109.83
N LYS A 708 4.81 17.64 -109.76
CA LYS A 708 5.40 18.35 -110.90
C LYS A 708 5.74 17.40 -112.05
N ALA A 709 6.32 16.24 -111.74
CA ALA A 709 6.61 15.19 -112.71
C ALA A 709 5.32 14.65 -113.34
N ARG A 710 4.27 14.41 -112.55
CA ARG A 710 2.95 13.98 -113.06
C ARG A 710 2.33 15.00 -113.99
N LEU A 711 2.34 16.29 -113.62
CA LEU A 711 1.79 17.36 -114.46
C LEU A 711 2.56 17.47 -115.77
N ALA A 712 3.89 17.41 -115.73
CA ALA A 712 4.73 17.37 -116.93
C ALA A 712 4.42 16.16 -117.82
N LEU A 713 4.19 14.99 -117.22
CA LEU A 713 3.82 13.76 -117.93
C LEU A 713 2.41 13.82 -118.54
N GLN A 714 1.48 14.55 -117.93
CA GLN A 714 0.13 14.81 -118.45
C GLN A 714 0.14 15.82 -119.59
N SER A 715 1.03 16.81 -119.57
CA SER A 715 1.21 17.76 -120.68
C SER A 715 1.96 17.16 -121.88
N TYR A 716 2.53 15.96 -121.75
CA TYR A 716 3.25 15.28 -122.82
C TYR A 716 2.28 14.89 -123.97
N PRO A 717 2.47 15.40 -125.20
CA PRO A 717 1.52 15.24 -126.30
C PRO A 717 1.39 13.76 -126.70
N SER A 718 0.15 13.24 -126.64
CA SER A 718 -0.14 11.90 -127.16
C SER A 718 -0.22 11.93 -128.69
N PRO A 719 0.50 11.04 -129.41
CA PRO A 719 0.56 11.07 -130.88
C PRO A 719 -0.74 10.65 -131.61
N GLN A 720 -1.89 10.57 -130.93
CA GLN A 720 -3.15 10.07 -131.53
C GLN A 720 -4.21 11.12 -131.90
N SER A 721 -3.99 12.42 -131.65
CA SER A 721 -5.01 13.45 -131.93
C SER A 721 -4.69 14.31 -133.16
N ALA A 722 -4.52 13.66 -134.31
CA ALA A 722 -4.56 14.29 -135.62
C ALA A 722 -5.51 13.54 -136.57
N SER A 723 -6.80 13.43 -136.22
CA SER A 723 -7.84 13.03 -137.16
C SER A 723 -9.24 13.47 -136.71
N MET A 724 -9.81 14.38 -137.52
CA MET A 724 -11.25 14.65 -137.74
C MET A 724 -12.09 15.40 -136.68
N SER A 725 -12.21 16.70 -136.98
CA SER A 725 -13.39 17.56 -136.95
C SER A 725 -14.78 16.89 -136.92
N GLY A 726 -15.60 17.32 -135.95
CA GLY A 726 -16.91 17.91 -136.21
C GLY A 726 -18.16 17.03 -136.04
N ARG A 727 -18.90 17.20 -134.92
CA ARG A 727 -20.38 17.35 -134.96
C ARG A 727 -20.96 17.87 -133.64
N MET A 728 -21.76 18.93 -133.77
CA MET A 728 -22.61 19.55 -132.74
C MET A 728 -23.74 18.62 -132.26
N GLY A 729 -24.12 18.77 -130.98
CA GLY A 729 -25.43 18.37 -130.45
C GLY A 729 -25.48 18.41 -128.91
N ILE A 730 -26.12 19.43 -128.34
CA ILE A 730 -26.55 19.56 -126.92
C ILE A 730 -28.10 19.43 -126.87
N PRO A 731 -28.79 19.38 -125.71
CA PRO A 731 -29.14 18.20 -124.92
C PRO A 731 -30.67 18.02 -124.74
N ALA A 732 -31.12 16.88 -124.18
CA ALA A 732 -32.40 16.80 -123.46
C ALA A 732 -32.41 15.57 -122.54
N GLY A 733 -32.82 15.78 -121.29
CA GLY A 733 -32.82 14.78 -120.22
C GLY A 733 -34.11 13.96 -120.08
N ARG A 734 -33.96 12.84 -119.36
CA ARG A 734 -34.89 11.89 -118.73
C ARG A 734 -34.10 10.57 -118.63
N GLU A 735 -34.12 9.74 -117.60
CA GLU A 735 -35.06 9.53 -116.50
C GLU A 735 -34.38 8.59 -115.47
N SER A 736 -34.89 8.63 -114.23
CA SER A 736 -35.02 7.47 -113.31
C SER A 736 -33.75 6.94 -112.62
N LEU A 737 -33.49 7.31 -111.36
CA LEU A 737 -34.04 6.65 -110.15
C LEU A 737 -34.30 5.15 -110.37
N LEU A 738 -33.49 4.31 -109.73
CA LEU A 738 -33.87 3.07 -109.02
C LEU A 738 -32.58 2.36 -108.58
N ALA A 739 -32.21 2.52 -107.29
CA ALA A 739 -31.35 1.57 -106.62
C ALA A 739 -32.25 0.61 -105.84
N ASN A 740 -32.09 -0.66 -106.18
CA ASN A 740 -32.86 -1.82 -105.74
C ASN A 740 -32.78 -2.07 -104.23
N ALA A 741 -33.87 -2.66 -103.75
CA ALA A 741 -34.06 -3.11 -102.38
C ALA A 741 -33.62 -4.58 -102.17
N ALA A 742 -33.33 -4.86 -100.90
CA ALA A 742 -33.66 -6.07 -100.12
C ALA A 742 -33.02 -7.43 -100.45
N SER A 743 -32.31 -7.98 -99.46
CA SER A 743 -32.41 -9.36 -99.00
C SER A 743 -32.04 -9.43 -97.51
N ALA A 744 -32.97 -9.94 -96.69
CA ALA A 744 -32.90 -10.20 -95.24
C ALA A 744 -32.24 -11.58 -94.96
N PRO A 745 -32.48 -12.30 -93.83
CA PRO A 745 -32.61 -12.00 -92.39
C PRO A 745 -31.55 -12.80 -91.54
N GLU A 746 -31.51 -12.65 -90.22
CA GLU A 746 -31.48 -13.74 -89.19
C GLU A 746 -30.91 -13.32 -87.82
N VAL A 747 -31.55 -13.91 -86.81
CA VAL A 747 -31.46 -13.81 -85.33
C VAL A 747 -30.45 -14.91 -84.88
N PRO A 748 -29.72 -14.87 -83.74
CA PRO A 748 -30.34 -15.07 -82.43
C PRO A 748 -29.76 -14.43 -81.16
N SER A 749 -30.70 -14.18 -80.25
CA SER A 749 -30.78 -14.43 -78.81
C SER A 749 -29.53 -14.73 -77.96
N ALA A 750 -29.55 -14.06 -76.80
CA ALA A 750 -29.28 -14.57 -75.44
C ALA A 750 -27.84 -14.93 -75.07
N SER A 751 -27.32 -14.32 -73.99
CA SER A 751 -27.22 -14.96 -72.66
C SER A 751 -26.37 -14.14 -71.68
N ALA A 752 -26.95 -13.91 -70.49
CA ALA A 752 -26.32 -13.95 -69.16
C ALA A 752 -25.37 -12.79 -68.72
N PRO A 753 -25.07 -12.67 -67.42
CA PRO A 753 -26.01 -12.68 -66.27
C PRO A 753 -25.71 -11.58 -65.22
N THR A 754 -26.73 -11.31 -64.40
CA THR A 754 -26.71 -10.87 -62.99
C THR A 754 -25.35 -10.64 -62.32
N GLY A 755 -25.07 -9.37 -61.99
CA GLY A 755 -24.12 -8.99 -60.94
C GLY A 755 -24.84 -8.91 -59.60
N GLY A 756 -24.59 -9.89 -58.74
CA GLY A 756 -25.23 -10.08 -57.45
C GLY A 756 -24.90 -8.99 -56.43
N SER A 757 -25.95 -8.54 -55.76
CA SER A 757 -25.90 -7.99 -54.41
C SER A 757 -25.30 -9.01 -53.44
N LEU A 758 -24.34 -8.54 -52.65
CA LEU A 758 -23.67 -9.30 -51.60
C LEU A 758 -24.70 -9.87 -50.60
N PRO A 759 -24.52 -11.12 -50.13
CA PRO A 759 -25.33 -11.69 -49.06
C PRO A 759 -25.08 -10.94 -47.75
N SER A 760 -26.16 -10.46 -47.13
CA SER A 760 -26.20 -10.15 -45.71
C SER A 760 -25.74 -11.39 -44.93
N LEU A 761 -24.74 -11.19 -44.07
CA LEU A 761 -24.30 -12.19 -43.10
C LEU A 761 -25.50 -12.74 -42.32
N PRO A 762 -25.51 -14.05 -41.99
CA PRO A 762 -26.52 -14.62 -41.13
C PRO A 762 -26.53 -13.88 -39.80
N GLU A 763 -27.70 -13.35 -39.47
CA GLU A 763 -28.12 -12.91 -38.16
C GLU A 763 -27.70 -13.99 -37.15
N ALA A 764 -26.82 -13.61 -36.23
CA ALA A 764 -26.41 -14.48 -35.15
C ALA A 764 -27.68 -14.91 -34.39
N PRO A 765 -27.83 -16.22 -34.07
CA PRO A 765 -28.96 -16.67 -33.28
C PRO A 765 -28.98 -15.87 -31.97
N GLY A 766 -30.16 -15.37 -31.62
CA GLY A 766 -30.37 -14.69 -30.36
C GLY A 766 -29.88 -15.57 -29.21
N ASP A 767 -29.03 -14.98 -28.37
CA ASP A 767 -28.63 -15.51 -27.07
C ASP A 767 -29.81 -15.44 -26.07
N ASP A 768 -30.97 -15.93 -26.48
CA ASP A 768 -32.08 -16.33 -25.59
C ASP A 768 -31.95 -17.85 -25.42
N ASP A 769 -31.17 -18.27 -24.41
CA ASP A 769 -31.19 -19.59 -23.73
C ASP A 769 -29.78 -20.01 -23.23
N ALA A 770 -29.12 -19.12 -22.50
CA ALA A 770 -28.02 -19.48 -21.60
C ALA A 770 -28.50 -19.63 -20.15
N ASP A 771 -29.65 -20.27 -19.94
CA ASP A 771 -30.28 -20.50 -18.63
C ASP A 771 -30.14 -21.95 -18.15
N SER A 772 -28.98 -22.58 -18.38
CA SER A 772 -28.72 -23.95 -17.93
C SER A 772 -27.27 -24.23 -17.55
N ALA A 773 -26.62 -23.26 -16.88
CA ALA A 773 -25.47 -23.51 -16.02
C ALA A 773 -25.88 -23.20 -14.56
N GLY A 774 -26.45 -24.22 -13.91
CA GLY A 774 -26.96 -24.12 -12.55
C GLY A 774 -25.90 -23.72 -11.52
N GLY A 775 -26.30 -22.82 -10.62
CA GLY A 775 -25.91 -22.94 -9.22
C GLY A 775 -25.35 -21.68 -8.52
N LEU A 776 -24.79 -20.70 -9.24
CA LEU A 776 -24.09 -19.58 -8.57
C LEU A 776 -24.51 -18.16 -9.01
N GLY A 777 -25.31 -17.98 -10.06
CA GLY A 777 -25.80 -16.66 -10.51
C GLY A 777 -26.91 -16.04 -9.66
N ALA A 778 -27.57 -16.82 -8.79
CA ALA A 778 -28.69 -16.35 -7.97
C ALA A 778 -28.30 -15.44 -6.79
N LEU A 779 -27.00 -15.16 -6.58
CA LEU A 779 -26.51 -14.22 -5.56
C LEU A 779 -26.14 -12.84 -6.12
N GLU A 780 -26.13 -12.65 -7.43
CA GLU A 780 -25.68 -11.40 -8.07
C GLU A 780 -26.78 -10.33 -8.18
N GLY A 781 -28.03 -10.70 -7.89
CA GLY A 781 -29.18 -9.80 -7.85
C GLY A 781 -29.60 -9.32 -6.46
N MET A 782 -28.90 -9.70 -5.38
CA MET A 782 -29.23 -9.17 -4.06
C MET A 782 -28.85 -7.68 -3.99
N PRO A 783 -29.81 -6.77 -3.76
CA PRO A 783 -29.50 -5.36 -3.64
C PRO A 783 -28.53 -5.19 -2.47
N LEU A 784 -27.29 -4.82 -2.78
CA LEU A 784 -26.29 -4.56 -1.76
C LEU A 784 -26.89 -3.58 -0.75
N PRO A 785 -26.84 -3.90 0.56
CA PRO A 785 -27.45 -3.07 1.58
C PRO A 785 -26.91 -1.65 1.43
N SER A 786 -27.82 -0.67 1.42
CA SER A 786 -27.44 0.72 1.20
C SER A 786 -26.30 1.12 2.16
N PRO A 787 -25.37 2.00 1.76
CA PRO A 787 -24.15 2.28 2.53
C PRO A 787 -24.39 2.77 3.97
N ARG A 788 -25.61 3.26 4.28
CA ARG A 788 -26.03 3.54 5.66
C ARG A 788 -26.17 2.26 6.49
N HIS A 789 -26.74 1.20 5.91
CA HIS A 789 -26.89 -0.10 6.56
C HIS A 789 -25.54 -0.79 6.76
N LEU A 790 -24.61 -0.71 5.80
CA LEU A 790 -23.26 -1.24 5.98
C LEU A 790 -22.51 -0.56 7.14
N TRP A 791 -22.60 0.76 7.26
CA TRP A 791 -21.97 1.47 8.38
C TRP A 791 -22.62 1.12 9.73
N VAL A 792 -23.94 0.95 9.76
CA VAL A 792 -24.65 0.47 10.95
C VAL A 792 -24.21 -0.95 11.32
N VAL A 793 -24.03 -1.84 10.33
CA VAL A 793 -23.52 -3.19 10.55
C VAL A 793 -22.08 -3.17 11.04
N GLU A 794 -21.21 -2.34 10.46
CA GLU A 794 -19.82 -2.17 10.94
C GLU A 794 -19.76 -1.63 12.37
N LEU A 795 -20.59 -0.64 12.71
CA LEU A 795 -20.69 -0.13 14.07
C LEU A 795 -21.24 -1.16 15.05
N ALA A 796 -22.28 -1.91 14.65
CA ALA A 796 -22.84 -2.98 15.46
C ALA A 796 -21.80 -4.07 15.71
N LEU A 797 -21.04 -4.46 14.67
CA LEU A 797 -19.96 -5.43 14.78
C LEU A 797 -18.81 -4.90 15.65
N LEU A 798 -18.43 -3.63 15.50
CA LEU A 798 -17.42 -2.98 16.35
C LEU A 798 -17.86 -2.96 17.81
N ALA A 799 -19.11 -2.58 18.09
CA ALA A 799 -19.68 -2.58 19.43
C ALA A 799 -19.70 -3.99 20.03
N LEU A 800 -20.09 -5.00 19.24
CA LEU A 800 -20.09 -6.40 19.64
C LEU A 800 -18.68 -6.91 19.95
N LEU A 801 -17.72 -6.69 19.05
CA LEU A 801 -16.32 -7.09 19.24
C LEU A 801 -15.68 -6.37 20.43
N THR A 802 -15.98 -5.08 20.62
CA THR A 802 -15.53 -4.30 21.78
C THR A 802 -16.12 -4.87 23.07
N GLY A 803 -17.42 -5.20 23.07
CA GLY A 803 -18.08 -5.85 24.20
C GLY A 803 -17.42 -7.19 24.57
N VAL A 804 -17.16 -8.04 23.57
CA VAL A 804 -16.45 -9.32 23.77
C VAL A 804 -15.04 -9.09 24.32
N ALA A 805 -14.29 -8.13 23.77
CA ALA A 805 -12.94 -7.80 24.23
C ALA A 805 -12.93 -7.29 25.69
N VAL A 806 -13.93 -6.49 26.08
CA VAL A 806 -14.12 -6.03 27.46
C VAL A 806 -14.41 -7.21 28.40
N VAL A 807 -15.37 -8.08 28.06
CA VAL A 807 -15.73 -9.23 28.91
C VAL A 807 -14.53 -10.18 29.10
N LEU A 808 -13.84 -10.54 28.01
CA LEU A 808 -12.65 -11.38 28.07
C LEU A 808 -11.51 -10.71 28.83
N GLY A 809 -11.29 -9.41 28.61
CA GLY A 809 -10.25 -8.65 29.31
C GLY A 809 -10.50 -8.57 30.81
N LEU A 810 -11.74 -8.34 31.24
CA LEU A 810 -12.11 -8.33 32.66
C LEU A 810 -11.86 -9.69 33.33
N GLN A 811 -12.14 -10.79 32.64
CA GLN A 811 -11.87 -12.14 33.13
C GLN A 811 -10.38 -12.46 33.20
N LEU A 812 -9.63 -12.16 32.14
CA LEU A 812 -8.21 -12.56 32.02
C LEU A 812 -7.26 -11.66 32.81
N LEU A 813 -7.55 -10.37 32.95
CA LEU A 813 -6.72 -9.43 33.71
C LEU A 813 -6.93 -9.52 35.22
N ASN A 814 -7.72 -10.50 35.69
CA ASN A 814 -8.07 -10.69 37.08
C ASN A 814 -8.51 -9.37 37.75
N VAL A 815 -9.42 -8.65 37.09
CA VAL A 815 -9.91 -7.34 37.55
C VAL A 815 -10.66 -7.44 38.90
N PHE A 816 -11.03 -8.67 39.27
CA PHE A 816 -11.63 -8.99 40.56
C PHE A 816 -10.62 -9.25 41.67
N SER A 817 -9.31 -9.19 41.38
CA SER A 817 -8.26 -9.25 42.40
C SER A 817 -8.49 -8.16 43.46
N PRO A 818 -8.34 -8.48 44.75
CA PRO A 818 -8.52 -7.50 45.82
C PRO A 818 -7.48 -6.37 45.78
N THR A 819 -6.40 -6.52 45.01
CA THR A 819 -5.37 -5.49 44.78
C THR A 819 -5.45 -4.88 43.38
N TRP A 820 -6.50 -5.19 42.60
CA TRP A 820 -6.62 -4.65 41.26
C TRP A 820 -6.74 -3.13 41.27
N GLY A 821 -5.97 -2.49 40.41
CA GLY A 821 -5.80 -1.05 40.34
C GLY A 821 -4.33 -0.72 40.17
N GLY A 822 -4.00 0.55 39.95
CA GLY A 822 -2.64 1.00 39.66
C GLY A 822 -2.46 1.37 38.20
N PHE A 823 -1.37 2.06 37.90
CA PHE A 823 -1.07 2.55 36.55
C PHE A 823 -0.74 1.38 35.62
N GLY A 824 0.02 0.39 36.10
CA GLY A 824 0.39 -0.80 35.31
C GLY A 824 -0.83 -1.61 34.90
N ALA A 825 -1.75 -1.86 35.84
CA ALA A 825 -3.02 -2.54 35.56
C ALA A 825 -3.89 -1.78 34.55
N GLY A 826 -3.97 -0.45 34.68
CA GLY A 826 -4.69 0.41 33.74
C GLY A 826 -4.10 0.40 32.33
N MET A 827 -2.78 0.51 32.20
CA MET A 827 -2.09 0.44 30.91
C MET A 827 -2.29 -0.93 30.25
N THR A 828 -2.22 -2.01 31.03
CA THR A 828 -2.44 -3.37 30.55
C THR A 828 -3.86 -3.56 30.03
N ALA A 829 -4.87 -3.02 30.74
CA ALA A 829 -6.26 -3.00 30.29
C ALA A 829 -6.45 -2.23 28.98
N PHE A 830 -5.82 -1.06 28.83
CA PHE A 830 -5.85 -0.30 27.58
C PHE A 830 -5.22 -1.08 26.41
N LEU A 831 -4.03 -1.65 26.61
CA LEU A 831 -3.31 -2.39 25.57
C LEU A 831 -4.00 -3.68 25.17
N TRP A 832 -4.69 -4.32 26.12
CA TRP A 832 -5.59 -5.42 25.86
C TRP A 832 -6.65 -5.03 24.84
N GLY A 833 -7.38 -3.95 25.13
CA GLY A 833 -8.37 -3.38 24.21
C GLY A 833 -7.77 -3.00 22.86
N PHE A 834 -6.57 -2.43 22.86
CA PHE A 834 -5.89 -2.02 21.63
C PHE A 834 -5.43 -3.21 20.76
N GLY A 835 -5.38 -4.43 21.33
CA GLY A 835 -4.92 -5.63 20.64
C GLY A 835 -3.41 -5.84 20.67
N LEU A 836 -2.68 -5.11 21.53
CA LEU A 836 -1.23 -5.22 21.71
C LEU A 836 -0.83 -6.04 22.97
N HIS A 837 -1.75 -6.82 23.52
CA HIS A 837 -1.52 -7.63 24.72
C HIS A 837 -0.31 -8.57 24.61
N GLN A 838 0.05 -9.03 23.40
CA GLN A 838 1.24 -9.86 23.18
C GLN A 838 2.57 -9.11 23.40
N VAL A 839 2.58 -7.79 23.14
CA VAL A 839 3.77 -6.94 23.34
C VAL A 839 3.83 -6.43 24.79
N GLY A 840 2.68 -6.38 25.47
CA GLY A 840 2.54 -5.85 26.83
C GLY A 840 3.42 -6.55 27.87
N ASN A 841 3.22 -7.86 28.09
CA ASN A 841 3.84 -8.52 29.25
C ASN A 841 5.38 -8.47 29.28
N ALA A 842 6.05 -8.50 28.12
CA ALA A 842 7.52 -8.45 28.05
C ALA A 842 8.10 -7.02 28.07
N SER A 843 7.37 -6.03 27.55
CA SER A 843 7.89 -4.67 27.38
C SER A 843 7.72 -3.80 28.63
N PHE A 844 6.70 -4.10 29.46
CA PHE A 844 6.35 -3.25 30.61
C PHE A 844 7.13 -3.56 31.88
N GLU A 845 7.63 -4.79 32.09
CA GLU A 845 8.59 -5.05 33.17
C GLU A 845 9.86 -4.20 33.01
N GLY A 846 10.29 -3.96 31.77
CA GLY A 846 11.42 -3.08 31.45
C GLY A 846 11.12 -1.59 31.69
N LEU A 847 9.95 -1.10 31.25
CA LEU A 847 9.56 0.31 31.38
C LEU A 847 9.22 0.72 32.82
N THR A 848 8.52 -0.14 33.58
CA THR A 848 8.23 0.10 35.01
C THR A 848 9.53 0.07 35.84
N GLY A 849 10.46 -0.82 35.54
CA GLY A 849 11.81 -0.81 36.11
C GLY A 849 12.62 0.47 35.80
N LEU A 850 12.33 1.13 34.68
CA LEU A 850 12.98 2.38 34.27
C LEU A 850 12.33 3.61 34.94
N LEU A 851 10.99 3.66 35.00
CA LEU A 851 10.23 4.71 35.69
C LEU A 851 10.53 4.74 37.19
N THR A 852 10.56 3.58 37.84
CA THR A 852 10.93 3.47 39.26
C THR A 852 12.38 3.92 39.52
N ARG A 853 13.31 3.72 38.58
CA ARG A 853 14.68 4.28 38.66
C ARG A 853 14.71 5.79 38.49
N VAL A 854 13.83 6.37 37.68
CA VAL A 854 13.76 7.83 37.46
C VAL A 854 13.15 8.52 38.69
N GLU A 855 12.07 8.00 39.27
CA GLU A 855 11.50 8.52 40.52
C GLU A 855 12.49 8.43 41.68
N ARG A 856 13.23 7.32 41.80
CA ARG A 856 14.27 7.15 42.83
C ARG A 856 15.45 8.10 42.66
N ARG A 857 15.70 8.62 41.44
CA ARG A 857 16.71 9.66 41.17
C ARG A 857 16.19 11.07 41.39
N GLY A 858 14.91 11.34 41.10
CA GLY A 858 14.28 12.64 41.32
C GLY A 858 14.14 13.03 42.79
N GLY A 859 14.01 12.04 43.69
CA GLY A 859 13.93 12.30 45.15
C GLY A 859 15.27 12.59 45.85
N ALA A 860 16.41 12.46 45.16
CA ALA A 860 17.74 12.62 45.76
C ALA A 860 18.38 14.00 45.51
N SER A 861 17.76 14.89 44.73
CA SER A 861 18.38 16.18 44.35
C SER A 861 17.88 17.43 45.08
N ASP A 862 16.90 17.33 45.99
CA ASP A 862 16.31 18.51 46.67
C ASP A 862 16.85 18.77 48.09
N GLY A 863 17.99 18.16 48.45
CA GLY A 863 18.61 18.27 49.79
C GLY A 863 19.87 19.12 49.88
N GLY A 864 20.12 20.04 48.94
CA GLY A 864 21.39 20.78 48.88
C GLY A 864 21.25 22.23 48.44
N GLY A 865 20.77 23.11 49.32
CA GLY A 865 20.89 24.56 49.11
C GLY A 865 19.91 25.38 49.96
N GLY A 866 20.35 25.83 51.14
CA GLY A 866 19.61 26.81 51.94
C GLY A 866 20.10 26.88 53.38
N SER A 867 20.96 27.87 53.62
CA SER A 867 21.38 28.42 54.92
C SER A 867 20.22 28.78 55.84
#